data_AF-A0A0L7L8E1-F1
#
_entry.id   AF-A0A0L7L8E1-F1
#
_cell.length_a   1.000
_cell.length_b   1.000
_cell.length_c   1.000
_cell.angle_alpha   90.00
_cell.angle_beta   90.00
_cell.angle_gamma   90.00
#
_symmetry.space_group_name_H-M   'P 1'
#
loop_
_entity.id
_entity.type
_entity.pdbx_description
1 polymer ?
#
loop_
_entity_poly.entity_id
_entity_poly.type
_entity_poly.pdbx_seq_one_letter_code
_entity_poly.pdbx_strand_id
1 'polypeptide(L)'
;MVTGITSGLTSGLDNFTNTQIAEIHSLDLDYYIRDLYNDIARKEYPSWKLEMDVMTLENFKKQNFDPFDVTRMWASGSYHTVPIGRLVLNKQPRDQFEVIEQTAFNPANLMPGIPGPVDNIFTGRRLFYRDTQNYRLGSGHSRIRTNYAEYYRTYNRDDHAPVKENMMDNPNYYPNSYNGPAPYVDDREPSEKLLVLQTNAADLAPAAEFYRNILVNNGQRQRLAESLVMSLMPVTPPVQERGSTFMYLIDPDRGKRVELGLKFALINEKARRTNEEIDLLTTSNGEPVDVRKIFTINADQFTNQFLLDLQLSQDAERIPERIVHAKGTGGEAYLEVTHDVSKYTSADLFNGIGKKTPAIVRFSTSIPSQGGTDLMRELKALSVKFYTKEGNLDFLSLQAPVYFYKDPIHFVALAHAFKRNPVTHLHDFTQIWDVITLRPETLHTALWLLSDYGSPNGYRRMDAFPIHTYEISNKTGGRHYVKFNFRTEQGLDNLTNAQIAKIQGVDVDYYIRDLHNAIARKDYPSWRLEMDVMTVEDVKKQNYDPFDVTRMWERGSYHTVPIGRLVVNKQVQNHFQQIEQCAFNPANLVPGIPGPVDNMFKGRRLFYRDTQNYRLGTNHNKIRVNVPKYTRTYVRDGVPPLRDNMRDNPNYYPNSYNGPAPYVDDREPSEKLLVLQTNAADLEPPANFYRNVLVNDGQRQRLAESIFLSLVPVTPPVQKRVLTFMYLIDPDLGKRVELGLKVALLNAKANQSG
;
A
#
# COMPACT_ATOMS: atom_id res chain seq x y z
N MET A 1 6.09 37.89 43.94
CA MET A 1 7.26 38.43 44.67
C MET A 1 8.36 37.38 44.56
N VAL A 2 9.54 37.60 43.98
CA VAL A 2 10.25 38.79 43.48
C VAL A 2 11.10 38.29 42.29
N THR A 3 10.71 38.57 41.03
CA THR A 3 11.36 39.51 40.08
C THR A 3 12.83 39.26 39.73
N GLY A 4 13.15 39.15 38.43
CA GLY A 4 14.50 39.35 37.90
C GLY A 4 14.74 38.70 36.53
N ILE A 5 15.09 39.51 35.53
CA ILE A 5 15.64 39.08 34.21
C ILE A 5 14.60 38.45 33.24
N THR A 6 13.60 39.25 32.87
CA THR A 6 12.92 39.19 31.57
C THR A 6 13.22 40.44 30.76
N SER A 7 14.28 40.42 29.95
CA SER A 7 14.54 41.37 28.84
C SER A 7 15.80 40.95 28.07
N GLY A 8 15.68 40.68 26.76
CA GLY A 8 16.86 40.48 25.90
C GLY A 8 16.75 39.50 24.73
N LEU A 9 15.71 38.65 24.64
CA LEU A 9 15.57 37.64 23.56
C LEU A 9 14.17 37.60 22.92
N THR A 10 13.50 38.75 22.83
CA THR A 10 12.24 38.94 22.10
C THR A 10 12.30 40.19 21.22
N SER A 11 13.22 40.18 20.25
CA SER A 11 13.19 41.03 19.05
C SER A 11 14.18 40.46 18.03
N GLY A 12 13.68 39.99 16.88
CA GLY A 12 14.54 39.42 15.83
C GLY A 12 13.93 38.36 14.90
N LEU A 13 12.67 37.94 15.09
CA LEU A 13 12.02 36.91 14.25
C LEU A 13 10.69 37.34 13.59
N ASP A 14 10.25 38.59 13.76
CA ASP A 14 8.96 39.07 13.24
C ASP A 14 9.04 39.75 11.85
N ASN A 15 10.19 39.71 11.16
CA ASN A 15 10.45 40.45 9.92
C ASN A 15 10.84 39.55 8.72
N PHE A 16 10.09 38.47 8.47
CA PHE A 16 10.15 37.77 7.17
C PHE A 16 8.75 37.67 6.55
N THR A 17 8.58 38.27 5.37
CA THR A 17 7.37 38.12 4.56
C THR A 17 7.47 36.87 3.69
N ASN A 18 6.33 36.23 3.39
CA ASN A 18 6.22 34.93 2.72
C ASN A 18 6.71 34.88 1.25
N THR A 19 7.46 35.87 0.78
CA THR A 19 7.96 35.96 -0.61
C THR A 19 9.48 35.80 -0.72
N GLN A 20 10.23 35.82 0.40
CA GLN A 20 11.69 35.60 0.41
C GLN A 20 12.14 34.17 0.73
N ILE A 21 11.18 33.25 0.97
CA ILE A 21 11.46 31.84 1.31
C ILE A 21 11.71 30.96 0.06
N ALA A 22 11.52 31.50 -1.15
CA ALA A 22 11.50 30.72 -2.40
C ALA A 22 12.86 30.58 -3.14
N GLU A 23 13.92 31.28 -2.76
CA GLU A 23 15.18 31.36 -3.55
C GLU A 23 16.45 30.84 -2.84
N ILE A 24 16.33 30.13 -1.71
CA ILE A 24 17.51 29.53 -1.03
C ILE A 24 17.44 28.01 -1.10
N HIS A 25 17.96 27.44 -2.19
CA HIS A 25 18.21 26.00 -2.31
C HIS A 25 19.62 25.70 -2.84
N SER A 26 20.26 24.71 -2.20
CA SER A 26 21.47 23.96 -2.61
C SER A 26 22.89 24.42 -2.24
N LEU A 27 23.12 25.58 -1.58
CA LEU A 27 24.51 26.02 -1.23
C LEU A 27 24.84 26.18 0.27
N ASP A 28 23.87 26.29 1.18
CA ASP A 28 24.16 26.52 2.62
C ASP A 28 24.23 25.27 3.51
N LEU A 29 23.86 24.08 2.99
CA LEU A 29 23.80 22.86 3.82
C LEU A 29 25.19 22.44 4.34
N ASP A 30 26.22 22.54 3.48
CA ASP A 30 27.61 22.28 3.85
C ASP A 30 28.13 23.29 4.89
N TYR A 31 27.69 24.55 4.82
CA TYR A 31 28.09 25.59 5.76
C TYR A 31 27.52 25.32 7.17
N TYR A 32 26.23 24.95 7.24
CA TYR A 32 25.54 24.66 8.50
C TYR A 32 26.04 23.38 9.18
N ILE A 33 26.34 22.33 8.40
CA ILE A 33 26.93 21.09 8.93
C ILE A 33 28.35 21.37 9.44
N ARG A 34 29.15 22.12 8.69
CA ARG A 34 30.54 22.46 9.06
C ARG A 34 30.61 23.26 10.34
N ASP A 35 29.74 24.26 10.54
CA ASP A 35 29.72 25.03 11.79
C ASP A 35 29.21 24.22 12.99
N LEU A 36 28.18 23.36 12.81
CA LEU A 36 27.70 22.49 13.89
C LEU A 36 28.80 21.52 14.38
N TYR A 37 29.57 20.92 13.47
CA TYR A 37 30.67 20.01 13.83
C TYR A 37 31.92 20.76 14.32
N ASN A 38 32.23 21.95 13.80
CA ASN A 38 33.28 22.82 14.35
C ASN A 38 33.01 23.17 15.83
N ASP A 39 31.76 23.46 16.16
CA ASP A 39 31.37 23.88 17.50
C ASP A 39 31.34 22.70 18.50
N ILE A 40 31.11 21.46 18.04
CA ILE A 40 31.29 20.23 18.82
C ILE A 40 32.78 19.92 19.02
N ALA A 41 33.59 19.94 17.95
CA ALA A 41 35.02 19.65 18.01
C ALA A 41 35.77 20.62 18.96
N ARG A 42 35.43 21.92 18.91
CA ARG A 42 35.98 22.94 19.82
C ARG A 42 35.59 22.75 21.28
N LYS A 43 34.47 22.08 21.58
CA LYS A 43 33.95 21.90 22.95
C LYS A 43 34.40 20.61 23.61
N GLU A 44 34.69 19.56 22.85
CA GLU A 44 35.08 18.25 23.41
C GLU A 44 36.54 17.84 23.12
N TYR A 45 37.15 18.26 21.99
CA TYR A 45 38.49 17.83 21.58
C TYR A 45 39.33 18.99 20.99
N PRO A 46 39.78 19.96 21.82
CA PRO A 46 40.32 21.24 21.36
C PRO A 46 41.64 21.16 20.56
N SER A 47 42.31 20.00 20.50
CA SER A 47 43.53 19.77 19.69
C SER A 47 43.28 19.06 18.35
N TRP A 48 42.07 18.58 18.08
CA TRP A 48 41.76 17.79 16.88
C TRP A 48 41.26 18.70 15.74
N LYS A 49 41.61 18.36 14.49
CA LYS A 49 41.16 19.10 13.29
C LYS A 49 40.24 18.24 12.44
N LEU A 50 39.13 18.85 11.99
CA LEU A 50 38.26 18.28 10.97
C LEU A 50 38.79 18.67 9.59
N GLU A 51 39.20 17.69 8.79
CA GLU A 51 39.46 17.87 7.36
C GLU A 51 38.32 17.26 6.55
N MET A 52 37.70 18.07 5.69
CA MET A 52 36.78 17.63 4.65
C MET A 52 37.47 17.83 3.30
N ASP A 53 37.76 16.74 2.60
CA ASP A 53 38.09 16.79 1.18
C ASP A 53 36.79 16.95 0.37
N VAL A 54 36.55 18.15 -0.14
CA VAL A 54 35.45 18.46 -1.06
C VAL A 54 36.05 18.95 -2.37
N MET A 55 35.98 18.13 -3.43
CA MET A 55 36.26 18.59 -4.78
C MET A 55 35.10 19.48 -5.27
N THR A 56 35.27 20.79 -5.20
CA THR A 56 34.26 21.77 -5.62
C THR A 56 34.41 22.15 -7.10
N LEU A 57 33.26 22.44 -7.74
CA LEU A 57 33.16 22.80 -9.15
C LEU A 57 33.91 24.09 -9.53
N GLU A 58 34.23 24.96 -8.56
CA GLU A 58 35.00 26.19 -8.79
C GLU A 58 36.45 25.94 -9.22
N ASN A 59 37.06 24.81 -8.84
CA ASN A 59 38.39 24.43 -9.31
C ASN A 59 38.40 24.03 -10.80
N PHE A 60 37.24 23.75 -11.40
CA PHE A 60 37.10 23.42 -12.82
C PHE A 60 37.07 24.68 -13.71
N LYS A 61 36.61 25.82 -13.17
CA LYS A 61 36.38 27.07 -13.94
C LYS A 61 37.60 27.98 -14.09
N LYS A 62 38.76 27.65 -13.49
CA LYS A 62 39.99 28.47 -13.54
C LYS A 62 40.96 28.10 -14.66
N GLN A 63 40.57 27.22 -15.58
CA GLN A 63 41.28 27.01 -16.84
C GLN A 63 40.48 27.70 -17.95
N ASN A 64 41.11 28.59 -18.72
CA ASN A 64 40.47 29.33 -19.80
C ASN A 64 39.95 28.35 -20.87
N PHE A 65 38.64 28.14 -20.93
CA PHE A 65 37.97 27.31 -21.93
C PHE A 65 36.93 28.11 -22.70
N ASP A 66 36.96 27.96 -24.01
CA ASP A 66 35.99 28.50 -24.97
C ASP A 66 34.70 27.65 -24.94
N PRO A 67 33.50 28.25 -24.77
CA PRO A 67 32.25 27.50 -24.63
C PRO A 67 31.73 26.81 -25.92
N PHE A 68 32.45 26.82 -27.05
CA PHE A 68 31.93 26.35 -28.35
C PHE A 68 32.57 25.10 -28.99
N ASP A 69 33.56 24.42 -28.39
CA ASP A 69 34.16 23.20 -28.96
C ASP A 69 33.86 21.93 -28.14
N VAL A 70 32.96 21.07 -28.65
CA VAL A 70 32.42 19.89 -27.95
C VAL A 70 33.01 18.57 -28.49
N THR A 71 34.27 18.57 -28.97
CA THR A 71 34.80 17.36 -29.66
C THR A 71 36.19 16.86 -29.24
N ARG A 72 36.87 17.45 -28.25
CA ARG A 72 38.20 16.96 -27.80
C ARG A 72 38.45 17.17 -26.30
N MET A 73 38.38 16.12 -25.48
CA MET A 73 39.06 16.08 -24.17
C MET A 73 39.21 14.69 -23.50
N TRP A 74 39.49 13.63 -24.27
CA TRP A 74 40.01 12.36 -23.73
C TRP A 74 41.51 12.24 -23.97
N ALA A 75 42.34 12.97 -23.21
CA ALA A 75 43.79 12.71 -23.08
C ALA A 75 44.45 13.56 -21.96
N SER A 76 45.56 13.04 -21.43
CA SER A 76 46.55 13.68 -20.54
C SER A 76 46.09 14.11 -19.14
N GLY A 77 46.51 13.34 -18.13
CA GLY A 77 46.58 13.81 -16.74
C GLY A 77 48.00 14.25 -16.37
N SER A 78 48.10 15.31 -15.56
CA SER A 78 49.32 15.78 -14.87
C SER A 78 48.91 16.62 -13.65
N TYR A 79 49.57 16.44 -12.51
CA TYR A 79 49.29 17.17 -11.26
C TYR A 79 50.42 18.14 -10.91
N HIS A 80 50.10 19.38 -10.54
CA HIS A 80 51.02 20.30 -9.87
C HIS A 80 50.31 21.20 -8.84
N THR A 81 50.99 21.52 -7.74
CA THR A 81 50.49 22.28 -6.57
C THR A 81 51.18 23.64 -6.44
N VAL A 82 50.42 24.70 -6.10
CA VAL A 82 50.94 26.03 -5.73
C VAL A 82 50.04 26.70 -4.65
N PRO A 83 50.58 27.32 -3.58
CA PRO A 83 49.79 27.83 -2.45
C PRO A 83 49.59 29.36 -2.38
N ILE A 84 48.38 29.82 -2.01
CA ILE A 84 48.00 31.21 -1.63
C ILE A 84 46.79 31.09 -0.65
N GLY A 85 46.56 31.86 0.42
CA GLY A 85 47.27 32.99 1.05
C GLY A 85 46.63 33.35 2.42
N ARG A 86 46.58 34.64 2.83
CA ARG A 86 45.92 35.10 4.09
C ARG A 86 45.33 36.51 3.93
N LEU A 87 44.14 36.79 4.50
CA LEU A 87 43.61 38.15 4.67
C LEU A 87 42.91 38.32 6.04
N VAL A 88 42.90 39.54 6.57
CA VAL A 88 42.35 39.92 7.89
C VAL A 88 41.33 41.06 7.69
N LEU A 89 40.22 41.02 8.43
CA LEU A 89 39.14 42.03 8.39
C LEU A 89 39.24 43.01 9.57
N ASN A 90 38.85 44.27 9.33
CA ASN A 90 38.69 45.31 10.35
C ASN A 90 37.29 45.97 10.24
N LYS A 91 36.87 46.72 11.28
CA LYS A 91 35.44 46.87 11.66
C LYS A 91 34.95 48.33 11.77
N GLN A 92 33.64 48.54 11.55
CA GLN A 92 32.76 49.66 12.02
C GLN A 92 32.66 50.95 11.13
N PRO A 93 31.63 51.84 11.31
CA PRO A 93 30.19 51.54 11.14
C PRO A 93 29.29 52.69 10.56
N ARG A 94 28.02 52.34 10.25
CA ARG A 94 26.75 53.13 10.37
C ARG A 94 26.26 54.15 9.30
N ASP A 95 24.92 54.09 9.19
CA ASP A 95 23.89 55.10 8.82
C ASP A 95 23.79 55.66 7.39
N GLN A 96 22.75 55.22 6.65
CA GLN A 96 21.68 56.08 6.08
C GLN A 96 20.50 55.24 5.53
N PHE A 97 19.28 55.76 5.62
CA PHE A 97 18.05 55.22 5.02
C PHE A 97 17.62 56.09 3.84
N GLU A 98 17.11 55.48 2.77
CA GLU A 98 16.21 56.18 1.84
C GLU A 98 15.15 55.20 1.31
N VAL A 99 13.91 55.68 1.13
CA VAL A 99 12.75 54.89 0.69
C VAL A 99 12.30 55.44 -0.65
N ILE A 100 12.15 54.57 -1.65
CA ILE A 100 11.55 54.91 -2.94
C ILE A 100 10.48 53.86 -3.26
N GLU A 101 9.21 54.29 -3.25
CA GLU A 101 8.11 53.51 -3.83
C GLU A 101 8.19 53.57 -5.37
N GLN A 102 7.90 52.46 -6.05
CA GLN A 102 7.43 52.52 -7.43
C GLN A 102 6.27 51.54 -7.67
N THR A 103 5.27 52.04 -8.39
CA THR A 103 3.94 51.48 -8.53
C THR A 103 3.81 50.47 -9.68
N ALA A 104 2.82 49.58 -9.55
CA ALA A 104 2.56 48.51 -10.52
C ALA A 104 2.14 49.03 -11.90
N PHE A 105 2.68 48.41 -12.95
CA PHE A 105 2.32 48.67 -14.34
C PHE A 105 1.14 47.79 -14.79
N ASN A 106 0.12 48.40 -15.38
CA ASN A 106 -1.07 47.71 -15.93
C ASN A 106 -1.19 48.01 -17.44
N PRO A 107 -0.84 47.08 -18.35
CA PRO A 107 -0.93 47.29 -19.79
C PRO A 107 -2.27 46.82 -20.36
N ALA A 108 -3.32 47.62 -20.15
CA ALA A 108 -4.57 47.53 -20.89
C ALA A 108 -4.93 48.90 -21.48
N ASN A 109 -4.40 49.23 -22.69
CA ASN A 109 -4.96 50.19 -23.67
C ASN A 109 -4.00 50.49 -24.86
N LEU A 110 -4.06 49.68 -25.92
CA LEU A 110 -3.70 49.97 -27.32
C LEU A 110 -4.49 48.94 -28.17
N MET A 111 -5.29 49.23 -29.21
CA MET A 111 -5.68 50.44 -29.95
C MET A 111 -7.12 50.25 -30.54
N PRO A 112 -7.77 51.28 -31.13
CA PRO A 112 -9.16 51.21 -31.61
C PRO A 112 -9.33 50.87 -33.12
N GLY A 113 -10.45 50.22 -33.49
CA GLY A 113 -10.88 50.00 -34.89
C GLY A 113 -12.08 49.03 -35.04
N ILE A 114 -13.08 49.40 -35.86
CA ILE A 114 -14.42 48.75 -36.07
C ILE A 114 -14.65 48.66 -37.62
N PRO A 115 -15.54 47.84 -38.26
CA PRO A 115 -16.58 46.88 -37.80
C PRO A 115 -16.58 45.46 -38.46
N GLY A 116 -17.47 44.56 -38.01
CA GLY A 116 -18.06 43.50 -38.87
C GLY A 116 -18.08 42.07 -38.28
N PRO A 117 -19.18 41.28 -38.40
CA PRO A 117 -19.36 40.06 -37.60
C PRO A 117 -19.11 38.74 -38.36
N VAL A 118 -18.51 37.75 -37.68
CA VAL A 118 -18.65 36.31 -38.01
C VAL A 118 -18.68 35.47 -36.72
N ASP A 119 -19.59 34.51 -36.71
CA ASP A 119 -20.13 33.74 -35.60
C ASP A 119 -19.22 32.76 -34.83
N ASN A 120 -19.79 32.28 -33.71
CA ASN A 120 -19.58 30.97 -33.07
C ASN A 120 -18.32 30.75 -32.20
N ILE A 121 -18.45 31.11 -30.91
CA ILE A 121 -17.83 30.35 -29.80
C ILE A 121 -18.96 29.79 -28.92
N PHE A 122 -19.19 28.48 -28.97
CA PHE A 122 -20.07 27.79 -28.03
C PHE A 122 -19.33 27.45 -26.72
N THR A 123 -19.37 28.37 -25.74
CA THR A 123 -19.10 28.01 -24.34
C THR A 123 -20.31 27.30 -23.73
N GLY A 124 -20.12 26.10 -23.17
CA GLY A 124 -21.22 25.20 -22.79
C GLY A 124 -21.09 24.49 -21.45
N ARG A 125 -20.55 25.12 -20.39
CA ARG A 125 -20.72 24.60 -19.02
C ARG A 125 -22.21 24.67 -18.65
N ARG A 126 -22.86 23.54 -18.34
CA ARG A 126 -24.19 23.52 -17.73
C ARG A 126 -24.12 23.23 -16.23
N LEU A 127 -24.58 24.22 -15.47
CA LEU A 127 -24.99 24.10 -14.08
C LEU A 127 -26.24 23.20 -14.00
N PHE A 128 -26.35 22.39 -12.94
CA PHE A 128 -27.63 21.77 -12.57
C PHE A 128 -28.20 22.48 -11.35
N TYR A 129 -29.34 23.15 -11.55
CA TYR A 129 -30.15 23.67 -10.46
C TYR A 129 -31.01 22.56 -9.87
N ARG A 130 -31.25 22.65 -8.56
CA ARG A 130 -32.10 21.73 -7.79
C ARG A 130 -33.50 22.33 -7.71
N ASP A 131 -34.51 21.56 -8.08
CA ASP A 131 -35.89 21.84 -7.66
C ASP A 131 -36.53 20.56 -7.10
N THR A 132 -37.45 20.75 -6.17
CA THR A 132 -38.07 19.71 -5.35
C THR A 132 -39.58 19.76 -5.48
N GLN A 133 -40.20 18.70 -5.98
CA GLN A 133 -41.50 18.23 -5.47
C GLN A 133 -41.94 16.86 -6.02
N ASN A 134 -42.68 16.13 -5.17
CA ASN A 134 -43.65 15.07 -5.49
C ASN A 134 -43.17 13.80 -6.22
N TYR A 135 -42.73 12.82 -5.42
CA TYR A 135 -42.74 11.40 -5.83
C TYR A 135 -44.07 10.72 -5.44
N ARG A 136 -44.75 10.12 -6.42
CA ARG A 136 -45.63 8.96 -6.23
C ARG A 136 -45.02 7.74 -6.90
N LEU A 137 -45.26 6.57 -6.32
CA LEU A 137 -44.72 5.28 -6.76
C LEU A 137 -45.26 4.87 -8.14
N GLY A 138 -44.41 4.25 -8.96
CA GLY A 138 -44.78 3.64 -10.25
C GLY A 138 -43.69 2.69 -10.75
N SER A 139 -43.97 1.40 -10.72
CA SER A 139 -43.09 0.34 -11.25
C SER A 139 -43.16 0.28 -12.78
N GLY A 140 -42.02 0.13 -13.46
CA GLY A 140 -42.00 -0.10 -14.91
C GLY A 140 -40.64 -0.58 -15.43
N HIS A 141 -40.59 -1.77 -16.02
CA HIS A 141 -39.48 -2.20 -16.87
C HIS A 141 -39.55 -1.49 -18.23
N SER A 142 -38.43 -1.00 -18.75
CA SER A 142 -38.18 -1.02 -20.19
C SER A 142 -36.68 -0.94 -20.51
N ARG A 143 -36.27 -1.71 -21.52
CA ARG A 143 -34.95 -1.59 -22.17
C ARG A 143 -35.05 -0.50 -23.24
N ILE A 144 -34.02 0.31 -23.41
CA ILE A 144 -33.78 1.01 -24.67
C ILE A 144 -32.34 0.71 -25.13
N ARG A 145 -32.23 -0.05 -26.21
CA ARG A 145 -31.07 0.01 -27.12
C ARG A 145 -31.41 1.04 -28.18
N THR A 146 -30.42 1.82 -28.61
CA THR A 146 -30.50 2.57 -29.87
C THR A 146 -29.32 2.14 -30.71
N ASN A 147 -29.59 1.55 -31.88
CA ASN A 147 -28.57 1.12 -32.82
C ASN A 147 -28.12 2.29 -33.70
N TYR A 148 -26.86 2.27 -34.13
CA TYR A 148 -26.41 2.92 -35.36
C TYR A 148 -26.08 1.82 -36.38
N ALA A 149 -26.74 1.83 -37.54
CA ALA A 149 -26.26 1.30 -38.83
C ALA A 149 -27.43 1.27 -39.84
N GLU A 150 -27.62 2.35 -40.59
CA GLU A 150 -28.10 2.21 -41.96
C GLU A 150 -26.88 1.95 -42.85
N TYR A 151 -26.92 0.94 -43.72
CA TYR A 151 -26.76 1.13 -45.17
C TYR A 151 -26.96 -0.18 -45.96
N TYR A 152 -27.36 0.00 -47.22
CA TYR A 152 -27.63 -0.98 -48.27
C TYR A 152 -28.95 -1.78 -48.24
N ARG A 153 -29.56 -1.82 -49.43
CA ARG A 153 -30.93 -2.23 -49.74
C ARG A 153 -30.93 -3.52 -50.57
N THR A 154 -32.04 -4.26 -50.47
CA THR A 154 -32.69 -5.03 -51.56
C THR A 154 -31.85 -6.01 -52.40
N TYR A 155 -32.14 -7.32 -52.30
CA TYR A 155 -33.14 -7.94 -53.19
C TYR A 155 -33.64 -9.31 -52.67
N ASN A 156 -34.59 -9.88 -53.42
CA ASN A 156 -35.54 -10.94 -53.07
C ASN A 156 -35.04 -12.41 -53.12
N ARG A 157 -35.75 -13.25 -52.33
CA ARG A 157 -36.31 -14.59 -52.62
C ARG A 157 -35.45 -15.87 -52.74
N ASP A 158 -35.95 -16.85 -51.98
CA ASP A 158 -36.36 -18.22 -52.35
C ASP A 158 -35.36 -19.23 -52.94
N ASP A 159 -35.16 -20.27 -52.11
CA ASP A 159 -35.19 -21.71 -52.43
C ASP A 159 -34.05 -22.46 -53.16
N HIS A 160 -33.96 -23.73 -52.71
CA HIS A 160 -33.33 -24.92 -53.28
C HIS A 160 -31.81 -25.15 -53.14
N ALA A 161 -31.52 -26.32 -52.55
CA ALA A 161 -30.23 -27.03 -52.55
C ALA A 161 -30.17 -28.03 -53.74
N PRO A 162 -29.23 -28.99 -53.79
CA PRO A 162 -27.77 -28.96 -53.53
C PRO A 162 -26.97 -29.42 -54.78
N VAL A 163 -25.65 -29.17 -54.83
CA VAL A 163 -24.75 -29.83 -55.81
C VAL A 163 -23.47 -30.31 -55.15
N LYS A 164 -23.03 -31.52 -55.50
CA LYS A 164 -21.77 -32.19 -55.10
C LYS A 164 -20.72 -32.08 -56.21
N GLU A 165 -19.49 -32.52 -55.88
CA GLU A 165 -18.40 -32.94 -56.79
C GLU A 165 -17.57 -31.79 -57.42
N ASN A 166 -16.27 -31.94 -57.72
CA ASN A 166 -15.19 -32.81 -57.19
C ASN A 166 -13.83 -32.29 -57.78
N MET A 167 -12.71 -32.94 -57.38
CA MET A 167 -11.38 -32.93 -58.01
C MET A 167 -10.45 -31.74 -57.67
N MET A 168 -9.35 -31.99 -56.94
CA MET A 168 -7.96 -32.23 -57.42
C MET A 168 -7.14 -30.91 -57.53
N ASP A 169 -5.86 -30.81 -57.19
CA ASP A 169 -4.93 -31.81 -56.63
C ASP A 169 -3.70 -31.18 -55.92
N ASN A 170 -3.28 -31.81 -54.82
CA ASN A 170 -1.87 -32.16 -54.48
C ASN A 170 -0.86 -31.04 -53.98
N PRO A 171 0.37 -31.35 -53.51
CA PRO A 171 0.63 -31.44 -52.05
C PRO A 171 1.97 -30.81 -51.55
N ASN A 172 2.38 -31.17 -50.31
CA ASN A 172 3.67 -30.92 -49.63
C ASN A 172 3.93 -29.46 -49.19
N TYR A 173 3.95 -29.13 -47.90
CA TYR A 173 5.04 -29.51 -47.00
C TYR A 173 4.65 -29.43 -45.50
N TYR A 174 4.88 -30.50 -44.75
CA TYR A 174 5.13 -30.51 -43.29
C TYR A 174 6.34 -31.42 -43.06
N PRO A 175 7.23 -31.08 -42.11
CA PRO A 175 7.21 -31.73 -40.79
C PRO A 175 7.15 -30.68 -39.65
N ASN A 176 6.42 -30.90 -38.55
CA ASN A 176 6.76 -31.78 -37.41
C ASN A 176 8.16 -31.48 -36.83
N SER A 177 8.29 -30.74 -35.71
CA SER A 177 8.03 -31.12 -34.30
C SER A 177 9.25 -31.76 -33.60
N TYR A 178 9.21 -31.87 -32.26
CA TYR A 178 10.28 -32.13 -31.26
C TYR A 178 10.89 -30.85 -30.63
N ASN A 179 10.89 -30.59 -29.30
CA ASN A 179 11.10 -31.39 -28.07
C ASN A 179 12.51 -32.01 -27.93
N GLY A 180 13.37 -31.44 -27.06
CA GLY A 180 14.58 -32.11 -26.58
C GLY A 180 15.70 -31.15 -26.13
N PRO A 181 16.47 -31.44 -25.05
CA PRO A 181 17.47 -30.52 -24.48
C PRO A 181 18.95 -30.93 -24.71
N ALA A 182 19.88 -30.20 -24.07
CA ALA A 182 21.33 -30.47 -23.87
C ALA A 182 22.27 -29.98 -25.01
N PRO A 183 23.60 -29.78 -24.79
CA PRO A 183 24.42 -30.30 -23.68
C PRO A 183 25.35 -29.32 -22.93
N TYR A 184 25.94 -29.86 -21.86
CA TYR A 184 27.09 -29.39 -21.07
C TYR A 184 28.41 -29.88 -21.71
N VAL A 185 29.55 -29.21 -21.39
CA VAL A 185 31.00 -29.61 -21.46
C VAL A 185 31.85 -28.39 -21.90
N ASP A 186 33.06 -28.11 -21.42
CA ASP A 186 33.67 -28.17 -20.08
C ASP A 186 34.99 -27.33 -20.09
N ASP A 187 35.55 -27.06 -18.91
CA ASP A 187 36.95 -26.69 -18.61
C ASP A 187 37.67 -25.52 -19.32
N ARG A 188 37.82 -24.41 -18.57
CA ARG A 188 39.16 -23.91 -18.17
C ARG A 188 39.08 -22.92 -16.98
N GLU A 189 39.78 -23.24 -15.88
CA GLU A 189 40.07 -22.28 -14.80
C GLU A 189 40.98 -21.12 -15.29
N PRO A 190 41.06 -20.01 -14.54
CA PRO A 190 42.14 -19.92 -13.54
C PRO A 190 41.65 -19.57 -12.12
N SER A 191 42.24 -20.28 -11.16
CA SER A 191 42.28 -19.96 -9.74
C SER A 191 42.66 -18.50 -9.41
N GLU A 192 42.07 -17.95 -8.33
CA GLU A 192 42.86 -17.34 -7.24
C GLU A 192 42.07 -17.06 -5.94
N LYS A 193 42.47 -17.79 -4.87
CA LYS A 193 42.52 -17.42 -3.43
C LYS A 193 41.29 -16.76 -2.77
N LEU A 194 40.59 -17.58 -1.96
CA LEU A 194 39.90 -17.08 -0.76
C LEU A 194 40.89 -16.33 0.16
N LEU A 195 40.51 -15.14 0.64
CA LEU A 195 41.06 -14.57 1.87
C LEU A 195 39.99 -14.57 2.96
N VAL A 196 40.14 -15.47 3.93
CA VAL A 196 39.29 -15.47 5.14
C VAL A 196 39.79 -14.39 6.09
N LEU A 197 39.01 -13.32 6.27
CA LEU A 197 39.22 -12.39 7.37
C LEU A 197 38.40 -12.85 8.59
N GLN A 198 39.06 -13.55 9.50
CA GLN A 198 38.58 -13.67 10.88
C GLN A 198 38.65 -12.28 11.53
N THR A 199 37.50 -11.72 11.91
CA THR A 199 37.46 -10.58 12.82
C THR A 199 37.59 -11.07 14.26
N ASN A 200 38.62 -10.63 14.97
CA ASN A 200 38.84 -10.98 16.36
C ASN A 200 37.81 -10.31 17.27
N ALA A 201 37.31 -11.05 18.27
CA ALA A 201 36.34 -10.53 19.25
C ALA A 201 36.89 -9.41 20.16
N ALA A 202 38.19 -9.10 20.08
CA ALA A 202 38.82 -8.03 20.84
C ALA A 202 38.48 -6.61 20.32
N ASP A 203 38.16 -6.45 19.03
CA ASP A 203 37.97 -5.14 18.40
C ASP A 203 36.59 -4.51 18.65
N LEU A 204 35.65 -5.26 19.24
CA LEU A 204 34.28 -4.79 19.52
C LEU A 204 34.06 -4.23 20.93
N ALA A 205 35.00 -4.44 21.86
CA ALA A 205 34.87 -3.98 23.24
C ALA A 205 34.77 -2.44 23.38
N PRO A 206 35.60 -1.61 22.70
CA PRO A 206 35.54 -0.15 22.87
C PRO A 206 34.23 0.45 22.32
N ALA A 207 33.70 -0.10 21.23
CA ALA A 207 32.45 0.37 20.62
C ALA A 207 31.25 0.10 21.55
N ALA A 208 31.21 -1.08 22.19
CA ALA A 208 30.15 -1.45 23.12
C ALA A 208 30.13 -0.59 24.41
N GLU A 209 31.25 0.01 24.78
CA GLU A 209 31.38 0.93 25.93
C GLU A 209 31.03 2.38 25.54
N PHE A 210 31.43 2.82 24.34
CA PHE A 210 31.04 4.11 23.75
C PHE A 210 29.51 4.28 23.67
N TYR A 211 28.79 3.28 23.14
CA TYR A 211 27.32 3.33 23.09
C TYR A 211 26.64 3.25 24.46
N ARG A 212 27.29 2.65 25.46
CA ARG A 212 26.73 2.50 26.82
C ARG A 212 26.75 3.82 27.59
N ASN A 213 27.75 4.67 27.36
CA ASN A 213 27.92 5.94 28.06
C ASN A 213 27.09 7.10 27.46
N ILE A 214 26.77 7.06 26.16
CA ILE A 214 25.98 8.11 25.49
C ILE A 214 24.49 8.08 25.89
N LEU A 215 23.95 6.91 26.27
CA LEU A 215 22.52 6.73 26.53
C LEU A 215 22.07 7.01 27.98
N VAL A 216 22.99 7.37 28.90
CA VAL A 216 22.69 7.46 30.34
C VAL A 216 22.54 8.89 30.86
N ASN A 217 22.99 9.94 30.15
CA ASN A 217 22.90 11.32 30.64
C ASN A 217 22.40 12.35 29.62
N ASN A 218 21.60 13.31 30.13
CA ASN A 218 21.15 14.57 29.52
C ASN A 218 19.93 14.53 28.57
N GLY A 219 18.74 14.29 29.15
CA GLY A 219 17.42 14.41 28.51
C GLY A 219 16.96 15.82 28.10
N GLN A 220 17.87 16.71 27.68
CA GLN A 220 17.58 18.06 27.19
C GLN A 220 18.10 18.34 25.77
N ARG A 221 18.94 17.47 25.17
CA ARG A 221 19.45 17.65 23.78
C ARG A 221 18.68 16.87 22.69
N GLN A 222 17.70 16.05 23.07
CA GLN A 222 16.96 15.20 22.11
C GLN A 222 16.18 16.02 21.05
N ARG A 223 15.71 17.23 21.39
CA ARG A 223 14.89 18.07 20.50
C ARG A 223 15.66 18.69 19.32
N LEU A 224 16.99 18.83 19.40
CA LEU A 224 17.83 19.42 18.35
C LEU A 224 18.34 18.38 17.35
N ALA A 225 18.61 17.15 17.82
CA ALA A 225 18.90 16.02 16.94
C ALA A 225 17.66 15.62 16.11
N GLU A 226 16.46 15.71 16.70
CA GLU A 226 15.21 15.39 16.00
C GLU A 226 14.84 16.40 14.89
N SER A 227 15.19 17.69 15.02
CA SER A 227 14.92 18.67 13.95
C SER A 227 15.87 18.53 12.76
N LEU A 228 17.15 18.17 12.98
CA LEU A 228 18.13 18.03 11.89
C LEU A 228 17.86 16.79 11.01
N VAL A 229 17.29 15.72 11.58
CA VAL A 229 16.89 14.53 10.82
C VAL A 229 15.63 14.78 9.97
N MET A 230 14.76 15.73 10.36
CA MET A 230 13.54 16.05 9.61
C MET A 230 13.78 16.81 8.29
N SER A 231 14.95 17.44 8.09
CA SER A 231 15.23 18.21 6.86
C SER A 231 15.76 17.38 5.68
N LEU A 232 16.03 16.08 5.88
CA LEU A 232 16.62 15.20 4.86
C LEU A 232 15.56 14.32 4.18
N MET A 233 14.68 14.94 3.39
CA MET A 233 13.86 14.25 2.38
C MET A 233 14.60 14.19 1.01
N PRO A 234 14.29 13.21 0.14
CA PRO A 234 15.22 12.78 -0.90
C PRO A 234 15.21 13.67 -2.14
N VAL A 235 16.16 14.61 -2.21
CA VAL A 235 16.58 15.18 -3.50
C VAL A 235 17.27 14.05 -4.29
N THR A 236 16.72 13.69 -5.44
CA THR A 236 17.31 12.69 -6.33
C THR A 236 18.44 13.34 -7.13
N PRO A 237 19.71 12.94 -7.01
CA PRO A 237 20.77 13.47 -7.86
C PRO A 237 20.63 12.89 -9.28
N PRO A 238 20.82 13.68 -10.34
CA PRO A 238 21.00 13.13 -11.68
C PRO A 238 22.29 12.30 -11.73
N VAL A 239 22.28 11.22 -12.51
CA VAL A 239 23.42 10.30 -12.60
C VAL A 239 24.47 10.86 -13.56
N GLN A 240 25.59 11.32 -13.02
CA GLN A 240 26.92 11.15 -13.63
C GLN A 240 28.01 11.19 -12.54
N GLU A 241 29.17 10.64 -12.88
CA GLU A 241 30.09 9.90 -12.01
C GLU A 241 30.67 10.60 -10.75
N ARG A 242 30.80 9.78 -9.69
CA ARG A 242 31.81 9.82 -8.60
C ARG A 242 31.93 11.08 -7.72
N GLY A 243 31.25 11.01 -6.57
CA GLY A 243 31.63 11.71 -5.34
C GLY A 243 31.12 10.95 -4.11
N SER A 244 31.95 10.11 -3.51
CA SER A 244 31.62 9.44 -2.23
C SER A 244 32.20 10.26 -1.08
N THR A 245 31.33 10.97 -0.34
CA THR A 245 31.75 11.74 0.83
C THR A 245 32.11 10.79 1.98
N PHE A 246 33.41 10.57 2.19
CA PHE A 246 33.92 9.85 3.36
C PHE A 246 34.34 10.85 4.44
N MET A 247 33.74 10.74 5.64
CA MET A 247 34.21 11.47 6.81
C MET A 247 35.19 10.60 7.61
N TYR A 248 36.38 11.13 7.82
CA TYR A 248 37.41 10.55 8.67
C TYR A 248 37.64 11.41 9.90
N LEU A 249 37.82 10.78 11.05
CA LEU A 249 38.52 11.40 12.18
C LEU A 249 39.99 10.99 12.11
N ILE A 250 40.90 11.97 12.26
CA ILE A 250 42.35 11.79 12.23
C ILE A 250 42.92 12.17 13.60
N ASP A 251 43.56 11.21 14.25
CA ASP A 251 44.39 11.46 15.45
C ASP A 251 45.73 12.09 14.99
N PRO A 252 46.01 13.37 15.32
CA PRO A 252 47.17 14.08 14.79
C PRO A 252 48.50 13.55 15.33
N ASP A 253 48.53 12.87 16.49
CA ASP A 253 49.76 12.37 17.10
C ASP A 253 50.10 10.93 16.68
N ARG A 254 49.16 10.23 16.00
CA ARG A 254 49.29 8.79 15.68
C ARG A 254 48.91 8.40 14.26
N GLY A 255 48.36 9.31 13.45
CA GLY A 255 48.08 9.08 12.03
C GLY A 255 47.01 8.01 11.74
N LYS A 256 46.30 7.51 12.75
CA LYS A 256 45.19 6.56 12.55
C LYS A 256 43.95 7.30 12.05
N ARG A 257 43.36 6.78 10.97
CA ARG A 257 42.07 7.22 10.43
C ARG A 257 40.96 6.32 10.98
N VAL A 258 39.86 6.91 11.44
CA VAL A 258 38.63 6.19 11.79
C VAL A 258 37.55 6.59 10.78
N GLU A 259 37.02 5.61 10.04
CA GLU A 259 35.96 5.80 9.05
C GLU A 259 34.58 5.70 9.71
N LEU A 260 33.77 6.76 9.61
CA LEU A 260 32.40 6.79 10.13
C LEU A 260 31.41 6.25 9.09
N GLY A 261 31.44 4.94 8.87
CA GLY A 261 30.66 4.26 7.83
C GLY A 261 29.15 4.17 8.07
N LEU A 262 28.39 5.19 7.66
CA LEU A 262 26.93 5.11 7.51
C LEU A 262 26.54 4.34 6.24
N LYS A 263 26.48 3.00 6.32
CA LYS A 263 25.99 2.15 5.23
C LYS A 263 24.46 2.24 5.07
N PHE A 264 24.00 3.26 4.34
CA PHE A 264 22.66 3.26 3.77
C PHE A 264 22.58 2.22 2.63
N ALA A 265 22.09 1.03 2.96
CA ALA A 265 21.81 -0.04 1.99
C ALA A 265 20.52 0.25 1.17
N LEU A 266 20.50 1.37 0.45
CA LEU A 266 19.65 1.51 -0.73
C LEU A 266 20.21 0.59 -1.81
N ILE A 267 19.62 -0.61 -1.94
CA ILE A 267 19.89 -1.49 -3.08
C ILE A 267 19.35 -0.80 -4.32
N ASN A 268 20.22 -0.05 -4.97
CA ASN A 268 19.88 0.84 -6.06
C ASN A 268 19.66 -0.02 -7.32
N GLU A 269 18.42 -0.43 -7.60
CA GLU A 269 18.11 -1.22 -8.81
C GLU A 269 18.56 -0.51 -10.10
N LYS A 270 18.59 0.84 -10.10
CA LYS A 270 19.19 1.63 -11.19
C LYS A 270 20.66 1.28 -11.45
N ALA A 271 21.43 0.88 -10.44
CA ALA A 271 22.82 0.46 -10.61
C ALA A 271 22.96 -0.92 -11.28
N ARG A 272 21.91 -1.76 -11.32
CA ARG A 272 21.95 -3.01 -12.10
C ARG A 272 21.79 -2.78 -13.60
N ARG A 273 21.05 -1.74 -14.00
CA ARG A 273 20.81 -1.39 -15.41
C ARG A 273 22.02 -0.78 -16.12
N THR A 274 23.12 -0.47 -15.42
CA THR A 274 24.30 0.18 -16.03
C THR A 274 25.07 -0.73 -17.01
N ASN A 275 24.75 -2.02 -17.07
CA ASN A 275 25.29 -3.00 -18.02
C ASN A 275 24.24 -3.52 -19.03
N GLU A 276 23.03 -2.95 -19.05
CA GLU A 276 22.00 -3.27 -20.04
C GLU A 276 22.09 -2.27 -21.21
N GLU A 277 21.74 -2.69 -22.43
CA GLU A 277 21.66 -1.77 -23.57
C GLU A 277 20.60 -0.69 -23.31
N ILE A 278 20.85 0.54 -23.78
CA ILE A 278 19.88 1.64 -23.65
C ILE A 278 18.75 1.39 -24.65
N ASP A 279 17.57 1.06 -24.14
CA ASP A 279 16.35 0.87 -24.95
C ASP A 279 16.06 2.09 -25.85
N LEU A 280 15.66 1.82 -27.09
CA LEU A 280 15.19 2.85 -28.03
C LEU A 280 13.82 3.36 -27.58
N LEU A 281 13.70 4.67 -27.34
CA LEU A 281 12.42 5.30 -27.03
C LEU A 281 11.46 5.20 -28.22
N THR A 282 10.25 4.72 -27.99
CA THR A 282 9.17 4.70 -28.97
C THR A 282 7.91 5.38 -28.43
N THR A 283 7.00 5.74 -29.32
CA THR A 283 5.58 5.95 -29.01
C THR A 283 4.88 4.62 -28.68
N SER A 284 3.62 4.67 -28.22
CA SER A 284 2.79 3.52 -27.89
C SER A 284 2.42 2.62 -29.09
N ASN A 285 2.46 3.16 -30.31
CA ASN A 285 2.31 2.38 -31.55
C ASN A 285 3.63 1.80 -32.09
N GLY A 286 4.77 2.07 -31.42
CA GLY A 286 6.08 1.53 -31.78
C GLY A 286 6.91 2.38 -32.76
N GLU A 287 6.51 3.62 -33.09
CA GLU A 287 7.36 4.53 -33.87
C GLU A 287 8.59 4.95 -33.03
N PRO A 288 9.83 4.77 -33.52
CA PRO A 288 11.02 5.31 -32.88
C PRO A 288 10.95 6.84 -32.74
N VAL A 289 11.18 7.34 -31.53
CA VAL A 289 11.16 8.79 -31.26
C VAL A 289 12.50 9.39 -31.66
N ASP A 290 12.49 10.10 -32.79
CA ASP A 290 13.62 10.93 -33.20
C ASP A 290 13.93 12.00 -32.14
N VAL A 291 15.19 12.15 -31.74
CA VAL A 291 15.65 13.13 -30.74
C VAL A 291 15.22 14.56 -31.09
N ARG A 292 15.02 14.89 -32.37
CA ARG A 292 14.56 16.21 -32.83
C ARG A 292 13.07 16.45 -32.54
N LYS A 293 12.28 15.39 -32.34
CA LYS A 293 10.84 15.47 -31.97
C LYS A 293 10.60 15.64 -30.47
N ILE A 294 11.62 15.51 -29.61
CA ILE A 294 11.44 15.68 -28.15
C ILE A 294 11.30 17.16 -27.75
N PHE A 295 11.75 18.08 -28.62
CA PHE A 295 11.56 19.52 -28.48
C PHE A 295 10.49 20.01 -29.45
N THR A 296 9.54 20.80 -28.95
CA THR A 296 8.36 21.27 -29.70
C THR A 296 8.40 22.79 -29.97
N ILE A 297 9.48 23.46 -29.60
CA ILE A 297 9.70 24.89 -29.86
C ILE A 297 10.05 25.07 -31.33
N ASN A 298 9.45 26.06 -32.00
CA ASN A 298 9.58 26.33 -33.44
C ASN A 298 9.13 25.16 -34.36
N ALA A 299 8.27 24.28 -33.86
CA ALA A 299 7.62 23.21 -34.61
C ALA A 299 6.10 23.22 -34.35
N ASP A 300 5.32 22.61 -35.25
CA ASP A 300 3.88 22.42 -35.01
C ASP A 300 3.66 21.34 -33.92
N GLN A 301 3.34 21.81 -32.72
CA GLN A 301 3.18 20.99 -31.53
C GLN A 301 2.02 19.99 -31.66
N PHE A 302 0.96 20.37 -32.36
CA PHE A 302 -0.26 19.55 -32.48
C PHE A 302 -0.17 18.49 -33.60
N THR A 303 0.90 18.49 -34.38
CA THR A 303 1.25 17.37 -35.28
C THR A 303 2.24 16.38 -34.66
N ASN A 304 2.87 16.75 -33.53
CA ASN A 304 3.88 15.91 -32.86
C ASN A 304 3.22 14.73 -32.14
N GLN A 305 3.26 13.56 -32.78
CA GLN A 305 2.67 12.32 -32.25
C GLN A 305 3.23 11.91 -30.89
N PHE A 306 4.52 12.15 -30.61
CA PHE A 306 5.11 11.83 -29.31
C PHE A 306 4.57 12.72 -28.19
N LEU A 307 4.38 14.02 -28.45
CA LEU A 307 3.72 14.91 -27.50
C LEU A 307 2.28 14.46 -27.20
N LEU A 308 1.50 14.17 -28.24
CA LEU A 308 0.11 13.75 -28.10
C LEU A 308 -0.01 12.42 -27.34
N ASP A 309 0.79 11.41 -27.72
CA ASP A 309 0.81 10.10 -27.09
C ASP A 309 1.20 10.17 -25.59
N LEU A 310 2.23 10.94 -25.25
CA LEU A 310 2.68 11.14 -23.87
C LEU A 310 1.65 11.89 -23.02
N GLN A 311 1.12 13.02 -23.50
CA GLN A 311 0.19 13.85 -22.73
C GLN A 311 -1.18 13.20 -22.57
N LEU A 312 -1.73 12.59 -23.63
CA LEU A 312 -3.06 11.97 -23.59
C LEU A 312 -3.07 10.64 -22.83
N SER A 313 -1.92 9.93 -22.76
CA SER A 313 -1.82 8.72 -21.93
C SER A 313 -1.72 9.05 -20.43
N GLN A 314 -1.12 10.19 -20.05
CA GLN A 314 -1.06 10.65 -18.66
C GLN A 314 -2.45 10.80 -18.03
N ASP A 315 -3.40 11.40 -18.76
CA ASP A 315 -4.78 11.59 -18.32
C ASP A 315 -5.52 10.25 -18.05
N ALA A 316 -5.06 9.15 -18.67
CA ALA A 316 -5.67 7.83 -18.57
C ALA A 316 -4.99 6.90 -17.54
N GLU A 317 -3.93 7.33 -16.83
CA GLU A 317 -3.21 6.46 -15.88
C GLU A 317 -4.05 5.99 -14.68
N ARG A 318 -5.02 6.80 -14.23
CA ARG A 318 -5.71 6.59 -12.94
C ARG A 318 -7.02 5.85 -13.15
N ILE A 319 -7.09 4.63 -12.62
CA ILE A 319 -8.36 3.90 -12.41
C ILE A 319 -8.99 4.28 -11.06
N PRO A 320 -10.29 4.02 -10.83
CA PRO A 320 -10.89 4.19 -9.51
C PRO A 320 -10.12 3.39 -8.44
N GLU A 321 -9.93 3.96 -7.25
CA GLU A 321 -9.40 3.20 -6.11
C GLU A 321 -10.42 2.15 -5.63
N ARG A 322 -10.00 1.22 -4.78
CA ARG A 322 -10.94 0.30 -4.11
C ARG A 322 -11.80 1.09 -3.12
N ILE A 323 -13.12 0.94 -3.20
CA ILE A 323 -14.08 1.65 -2.32
C ILE A 323 -13.78 1.47 -0.82
N VAL A 324 -13.25 0.30 -0.44
CA VAL A 324 -12.61 0.02 0.85
C VAL A 324 -11.28 -0.68 0.58
N HIS A 325 -10.33 -0.56 1.52
CA HIS A 325 -8.97 -1.08 1.39
C HIS A 325 -8.17 -0.47 0.22
N ALA A 326 -8.33 0.85 -0.03
CA ALA A 326 -7.68 1.56 -1.11
C ALA A 326 -6.14 1.55 -0.99
N LYS A 327 -5.58 2.07 0.11
CA LYS A 327 -4.13 2.04 0.33
C LYS A 327 -3.64 0.64 0.69
N GLY A 328 -2.57 0.19 0.04
CA GLY A 328 -2.00 -1.13 0.26
C GLY A 328 -0.77 -1.45 -0.59
N THR A 329 -0.08 -2.52 -0.21
CA THR A 329 1.12 -3.04 -0.88
C THR A 329 1.09 -4.57 -0.88
N GLY A 330 2.07 -5.23 -1.48
CA GLY A 330 2.16 -6.68 -1.45
C GLY A 330 3.38 -7.22 -2.17
N GLY A 331 3.39 -8.54 -2.37
CA GLY A 331 4.52 -9.25 -2.95
C GLY A 331 4.10 -10.61 -3.50
N GLU A 332 5.00 -11.18 -4.30
CA GLU A 332 4.90 -12.59 -4.68
C GLU A 332 5.26 -13.47 -3.48
N ALA A 333 4.54 -14.58 -3.35
CA ALA A 333 4.56 -15.46 -2.20
C ALA A 333 4.39 -16.93 -2.60
N TYR A 334 4.52 -17.83 -1.64
CA TYR A 334 4.09 -19.22 -1.77
C TYR A 334 3.56 -19.77 -0.45
N LEU A 335 2.62 -20.72 -0.55
CA LEU A 335 2.26 -21.60 0.56
C LEU A 335 3.07 -22.90 0.45
N GLU A 336 3.77 -23.26 1.53
CA GLU A 336 4.44 -24.54 1.71
C GLU A 336 3.63 -25.41 2.68
N VAL A 337 3.19 -26.59 2.25
CA VAL A 337 2.47 -27.54 3.11
C VAL A 337 3.46 -28.18 4.08
N THR A 338 3.16 -28.17 5.37
CA THR A 338 4.05 -28.72 6.42
C THR A 338 3.44 -29.89 7.17
N HIS A 339 2.12 -30.06 7.12
CA HIS A 339 1.38 -31.11 7.82
C HIS A 339 0.37 -31.77 6.89
N ASP A 340 0.04 -33.03 7.15
CA ASP A 340 -1.03 -33.74 6.43
C ASP A 340 -2.40 -33.36 7.01
N VAL A 341 -3.26 -32.79 6.16
CA VAL A 341 -4.64 -32.42 6.48
C VAL A 341 -5.66 -33.11 5.58
N SER A 342 -5.25 -34.16 4.84
CA SER A 342 -6.08 -34.96 3.92
C SER A 342 -7.33 -35.55 4.57
N LYS A 343 -7.26 -35.82 5.89
CA LYS A 343 -8.40 -36.20 6.74
C LYS A 343 -9.56 -35.20 6.67
N TYR A 344 -9.26 -33.91 6.54
CA TYR A 344 -10.24 -32.82 6.66
C TYR A 344 -10.63 -32.21 5.31
N THR A 345 -9.69 -32.10 4.36
CA THR A 345 -9.94 -31.48 3.07
C THR A 345 -9.20 -32.18 1.92
N SER A 346 -9.91 -32.30 0.80
CA SER A 346 -9.40 -32.84 -0.46
C SER A 346 -8.71 -31.81 -1.35
N ALA A 347 -8.68 -30.53 -0.94
CA ALA A 347 -8.16 -29.43 -1.74
C ALA A 347 -6.67 -29.61 -2.10
N ASP A 348 -6.35 -29.60 -3.41
CA ASP A 348 -5.02 -29.93 -3.91
C ASP A 348 -3.91 -29.10 -3.24
N LEU A 349 -4.11 -27.81 -2.99
CA LEU A 349 -3.08 -26.91 -2.45
C LEU A 349 -2.60 -27.23 -1.03
N PHE A 350 -3.42 -27.92 -0.23
CA PHE A 350 -3.11 -28.28 1.17
C PHE A 350 -2.60 -29.72 1.33
N ASN A 351 -2.55 -30.49 0.24
CA ASN A 351 -2.25 -31.91 0.26
C ASN A 351 -0.87 -32.21 -0.37
N GLY A 352 -0.05 -32.97 0.37
CA GLY A 352 1.34 -33.31 0.04
C GLY A 352 2.35 -32.42 0.76
N ILE A 353 2.96 -32.93 1.83
CA ILE A 353 3.97 -32.20 2.63
C ILE A 353 5.16 -31.79 1.74
N GLY A 354 5.68 -30.58 1.93
CA GLY A 354 6.73 -29.96 1.12
C GLY A 354 6.24 -29.33 -0.18
N LYS A 355 4.98 -29.54 -0.58
CA LYS A 355 4.41 -28.93 -1.79
C LYS A 355 4.35 -27.40 -1.65
N LYS A 356 4.81 -26.70 -2.70
CA LYS A 356 4.75 -25.23 -2.80
C LYS A 356 3.70 -24.79 -3.82
N THR A 357 2.72 -24.01 -3.36
CA THR A 357 1.70 -23.37 -4.21
C THR A 357 2.01 -21.89 -4.33
N PRO A 358 2.36 -21.37 -5.53
CA PRO A 358 2.58 -19.95 -5.77
C PRO A 358 1.37 -19.09 -5.41
N ALA A 359 1.61 -17.89 -4.92
CA ALA A 359 0.59 -16.94 -4.51
C ALA A 359 1.00 -15.49 -4.79
N ILE A 360 0.01 -14.59 -4.82
CA ILE A 360 0.20 -13.15 -4.66
C ILE A 360 -0.51 -12.72 -3.37
N VAL A 361 0.14 -11.87 -2.57
CA VAL A 361 -0.47 -11.27 -1.38
C VAL A 361 -0.68 -9.77 -1.57
N ARG A 362 -1.71 -9.22 -0.93
CA ARG A 362 -1.89 -7.79 -0.74
C ARG A 362 -2.26 -7.50 0.71
N PHE A 363 -1.48 -6.65 1.34
CA PHE A 363 -1.78 -6.02 2.61
C PHE A 363 -2.40 -4.65 2.38
N SER A 364 -3.28 -4.21 3.28
CA SER A 364 -3.92 -2.90 3.14
C SER A 364 -4.51 -2.37 4.44
N THR A 365 -4.70 -1.06 4.47
CA THR A 365 -5.65 -0.35 5.35
C THR A 365 -7.10 -0.74 4.98
N SER A 366 -8.12 -0.13 5.60
CA SER A 366 -9.54 -0.35 5.27
C SER A 366 -10.28 0.92 4.83
N ILE A 367 -10.04 2.03 5.51
CA ILE A 367 -10.79 3.28 5.40
C ILE A 367 -10.06 4.39 4.61
N PRO A 368 -8.74 4.65 4.83
CA PRO A 368 -7.98 5.62 4.05
C PRO A 368 -8.05 5.37 2.55
N SER A 369 -8.15 6.45 1.78
CA SER A 369 -7.87 6.47 0.35
C SER A 369 -6.40 6.17 0.07
N GLN A 370 -6.03 5.95 -1.19
CA GLN A 370 -4.70 5.55 -1.62
C GLN A 370 -3.57 6.45 -1.08
N GLY A 371 -3.81 7.76 -0.98
CA GLY A 371 -2.87 8.76 -0.42
C GLY A 371 -3.01 9.03 1.09
N GLY A 372 -3.80 8.25 1.82
CA GLY A 372 -3.92 8.37 3.28
C GLY A 372 -2.73 7.78 4.04
N THR A 373 -2.84 7.66 5.36
CA THR A 373 -1.77 7.07 6.21
C THR A 373 -1.97 5.57 6.46
N ASP A 374 -0.87 4.81 6.51
CA ASP A 374 -0.88 3.42 7.00
C ASP A 374 -1.20 3.32 8.49
N LEU A 375 -0.92 4.38 9.26
CA LEU A 375 -0.92 4.38 10.74
C LEU A 375 -2.28 4.71 11.38
N MET A 376 -3.32 4.92 10.57
CA MET A 376 -4.68 5.12 11.07
C MET A 376 -5.09 3.90 11.94
N ARG A 377 -5.75 4.16 13.07
CA ARG A 377 -6.30 3.11 13.94
C ARG A 377 -7.55 2.50 13.30
N GLU A 378 -7.41 1.30 12.77
CA GLU A 378 -8.45 0.58 12.01
C GLU A 378 -8.06 -0.88 11.80
N LEU A 379 -8.95 -1.69 11.22
CA LEU A 379 -8.59 -3.02 10.71
C LEU A 379 -7.64 -2.90 9.51
N LYS A 380 -6.54 -3.65 9.52
CA LYS A 380 -5.74 -3.97 8.33
C LYS A 380 -6.13 -5.34 7.81
N ALA A 381 -5.82 -5.58 6.54
CA ALA A 381 -6.15 -6.80 5.83
C ALA A 381 -4.89 -7.52 5.29
N LEU A 382 -5.01 -8.83 5.13
CA LEU A 382 -4.14 -9.67 4.31
C LEU A 382 -5.04 -10.45 3.33
N SER A 383 -4.99 -10.08 2.06
CA SER A 383 -5.62 -10.85 0.98
C SER A 383 -4.58 -11.72 0.29
N VAL A 384 -4.88 -13.00 0.09
CA VAL A 384 -4.00 -13.99 -0.52
C VAL A 384 -4.74 -14.68 -1.66
N LYS A 385 -4.10 -14.77 -2.83
CA LYS A 385 -4.58 -15.53 -3.99
C LYS A 385 -3.61 -16.65 -4.27
N PHE A 386 -4.03 -17.89 -4.10
CA PHE A 386 -3.24 -19.09 -4.42
C PHE A 386 -3.54 -19.53 -5.85
N TYR A 387 -2.49 -19.68 -6.65
CA TYR A 387 -2.58 -20.19 -8.02
C TYR A 387 -2.50 -21.72 -7.99
N THR A 388 -3.63 -22.39 -7.78
CA THR A 388 -3.71 -23.87 -7.69
C THR A 388 -3.86 -24.53 -9.07
N LYS A 389 -3.86 -25.86 -9.12
CA LYS A 389 -4.19 -26.61 -10.35
C LYS A 389 -5.70 -26.60 -10.67
N GLU A 390 -6.54 -26.53 -9.63
CA GLU A 390 -8.00 -26.62 -9.71
C GLU A 390 -8.67 -25.21 -9.73
N GLY A 391 -7.91 -24.15 -10.04
CA GLY A 391 -8.38 -22.76 -10.06
C GLY A 391 -7.60 -21.84 -9.12
N ASN A 392 -8.10 -20.62 -8.91
CA ASN A 392 -7.57 -19.72 -7.89
C ASN A 392 -8.37 -19.90 -6.59
N LEU A 393 -7.68 -19.99 -5.44
CA LEU A 393 -8.30 -19.85 -4.12
C LEU A 393 -7.95 -18.49 -3.54
N ASP A 394 -8.95 -17.68 -3.18
CA ASP A 394 -8.74 -16.37 -2.56
C ASP A 394 -9.19 -16.36 -1.09
N PHE A 395 -8.26 -16.08 -0.18
CA PHE A 395 -8.56 -15.78 1.22
C PHE A 395 -8.44 -14.27 1.45
N LEU A 396 -9.50 -13.67 2.00
CA LEU A 396 -9.57 -12.23 2.30
C LEU A 396 -9.70 -12.06 3.81
N SER A 397 -8.55 -11.80 4.44
CA SER A 397 -8.35 -11.86 5.88
C SER A 397 -8.24 -10.47 6.51
N LEU A 398 -8.60 -10.36 7.79
CA LEU A 398 -8.42 -9.15 8.61
C LEU A 398 -7.54 -9.47 9.83
N GLN A 399 -6.88 -8.47 10.41
CA GLN A 399 -6.03 -8.68 11.60
C GLN A 399 -6.79 -9.09 12.87
N ALA A 400 -8.12 -8.93 12.87
CA ALA A 400 -9.01 -9.33 13.95
C ALA A 400 -9.81 -10.58 13.53
N PRO A 401 -10.06 -11.54 14.44
CA PRO A 401 -10.77 -12.79 14.15
C PRO A 401 -12.29 -12.63 14.00
N VAL A 402 -12.79 -11.40 14.09
CA VAL A 402 -14.21 -11.02 14.06
C VAL A 402 -14.43 -9.77 13.22
N TYR A 403 -15.70 -9.52 12.87
CA TYR A 403 -16.11 -8.38 12.07
C TYR A 403 -17.31 -7.65 12.69
N PHE A 404 -17.63 -6.46 12.16
CA PHE A 404 -18.58 -5.53 12.79
C PHE A 404 -20.05 -5.98 12.70
N TYR A 405 -20.43 -6.83 11.75
CA TYR A 405 -21.82 -7.26 11.55
C TYR A 405 -21.90 -8.58 10.80
N LYS A 406 -23.03 -9.27 10.96
CA LYS A 406 -23.35 -10.58 10.36
C LYS A 406 -24.40 -10.54 9.25
N ASP A 407 -25.01 -9.38 8.99
CA ASP A 407 -25.93 -9.16 7.87
C ASP A 407 -25.32 -8.20 6.84
N PRO A 408 -25.15 -8.60 5.56
CA PRO A 408 -24.59 -7.74 4.52
C PRO A 408 -25.32 -6.41 4.30
N ILE A 409 -26.59 -6.27 4.69
CA ILE A 409 -27.34 -5.01 4.57
C ILE A 409 -26.71 -3.87 5.40
N HIS A 410 -25.94 -4.20 6.43
CA HIS A 410 -25.29 -3.21 7.31
C HIS A 410 -23.96 -2.67 6.74
N PHE A 411 -23.43 -3.24 5.64
CA PHE A 411 -22.17 -2.78 5.03
C PHE A 411 -22.20 -1.30 4.68
N VAL A 412 -23.25 -0.83 3.99
CA VAL A 412 -23.30 0.54 3.46
C VAL A 412 -23.32 1.58 4.58
N ALA A 413 -24.14 1.36 5.62
CA ALA A 413 -24.22 2.25 6.76
C ALA A 413 -22.88 2.35 7.51
N LEU A 414 -22.21 1.22 7.75
CA LEU A 414 -20.90 1.23 8.41
C LEU A 414 -19.80 1.85 7.53
N ALA A 415 -19.76 1.51 6.24
CA ALA A 415 -18.77 2.04 5.31
C ALA A 415 -18.90 3.56 5.14
N HIS A 416 -20.11 4.10 5.16
CA HIS A 416 -20.34 5.55 5.20
C HIS A 416 -19.94 6.16 6.55
N ALA A 417 -20.24 5.50 7.66
CA ALA A 417 -19.92 5.98 9.01
C ALA A 417 -18.41 6.15 9.27
N PHE A 418 -17.59 5.22 8.79
CA PHE A 418 -16.13 5.29 8.95
C PHE A 418 -15.45 6.22 7.94
N LYS A 419 -16.11 6.53 6.82
CA LYS A 419 -15.59 7.47 5.82
C LYS A 419 -15.86 8.92 6.23
N ARG A 420 -15.64 9.84 5.28
CA ARG A 420 -15.74 11.28 5.50
C ARG A 420 -17.22 11.72 5.49
N ASN A 421 -17.58 12.57 6.44
CA ASN A 421 -18.88 13.25 6.49
C ASN A 421 -19.13 13.99 5.17
N PRO A 422 -20.34 13.90 4.58
CA PRO A 422 -20.61 14.40 3.23
C PRO A 422 -20.62 15.93 3.11
N VAL A 423 -20.73 16.67 4.22
CA VAL A 423 -20.73 18.14 4.24
C VAL A 423 -19.33 18.69 4.50
N THR A 424 -18.65 18.19 5.54
CA THR A 424 -17.34 18.72 5.97
C THR A 424 -16.17 18.06 5.23
N HIS A 425 -16.39 16.90 4.61
CA HIS A 425 -15.35 16.01 4.10
C HIS A 425 -14.30 15.60 5.16
N LEU A 426 -14.61 15.68 6.45
CA LEU A 426 -13.77 15.23 7.57
C LEU A 426 -14.24 13.89 8.14
N HIS A 427 -13.38 13.18 8.87
CA HIS A 427 -13.82 12.05 9.68
C HIS A 427 -14.66 12.55 10.87
N ASP A 428 -15.74 11.84 11.17
CA ASP A 428 -16.73 12.25 12.17
C ASP A 428 -16.92 11.15 13.21
N PHE A 429 -16.35 11.33 14.40
CA PHE A 429 -16.48 10.37 15.49
C PHE A 429 -17.92 10.26 16.02
N THR A 430 -18.76 11.29 15.86
CA THR A 430 -20.18 11.16 16.22
C THR A 430 -20.86 10.19 15.27
N GLN A 431 -20.60 10.31 13.96
CA GLN A 431 -21.13 9.40 12.94
C GLN A 431 -20.68 7.95 13.17
N ILE A 432 -19.41 7.73 13.53
CA ILE A 432 -18.86 6.40 13.86
C ILE A 432 -19.55 5.82 15.11
N TRP A 433 -19.55 6.56 16.23
CA TRP A 433 -20.08 6.06 17.50
C TRP A 433 -21.61 5.92 17.52
N ASP A 434 -22.34 6.73 16.76
CA ASP A 434 -23.81 6.59 16.65
C ASP A 434 -24.16 5.27 15.97
N VAL A 435 -23.53 4.93 14.83
CA VAL A 435 -23.75 3.62 14.17
C VAL A 435 -23.30 2.46 15.05
N ILE A 436 -22.13 2.55 15.71
CA ILE A 436 -21.65 1.49 16.61
C ILE A 436 -22.64 1.24 17.77
N THR A 437 -23.17 2.29 18.38
CA THR A 437 -24.06 2.13 19.55
C THR A 437 -25.53 1.91 19.19
N LEU A 438 -25.94 2.15 17.94
CA LEU A 438 -27.24 1.70 17.41
C LEU A 438 -27.20 0.26 16.88
N ARG A 439 -26.01 -0.35 16.81
CA ARG A 439 -25.76 -1.73 16.34
C ARG A 439 -24.81 -2.45 17.31
N PRO A 440 -25.28 -2.92 18.48
CA PRO A 440 -24.43 -3.46 19.53
C PRO A 440 -23.55 -4.65 19.09
N GLU A 441 -23.94 -5.38 18.04
CA GLU A 441 -23.13 -6.42 17.41
C GLU A 441 -21.76 -5.93 16.91
N THR A 442 -21.64 -4.62 16.64
CA THR A 442 -20.39 -3.97 16.24
C THR A 442 -19.39 -3.80 17.38
N LEU A 443 -19.84 -3.84 18.64
CA LEU A 443 -19.04 -3.45 19.81
C LEU A 443 -17.82 -4.36 19.99
N HIS A 444 -17.95 -5.67 19.76
CA HIS A 444 -16.82 -6.60 19.90
C HIS A 444 -15.65 -6.20 18.97
N THR A 445 -15.94 -5.95 17.70
CA THR A 445 -14.92 -5.52 16.71
C THR A 445 -14.45 -4.09 16.98
N ALA A 446 -15.29 -3.21 17.52
CA ALA A 446 -14.87 -1.88 17.97
C ALA A 446 -13.85 -1.95 19.14
N LEU A 447 -13.98 -2.89 20.08
CA LEU A 447 -12.98 -3.09 21.13
C LEU A 447 -11.65 -3.64 20.57
N TRP A 448 -11.69 -4.57 19.61
CA TRP A 448 -10.48 -4.98 18.87
C TRP A 448 -9.78 -3.77 18.22
N LEU A 449 -10.55 -2.90 17.54
CA LEU A 449 -10.07 -1.68 16.87
C LEU A 449 -9.39 -0.67 17.82
N LEU A 450 -9.97 -0.49 19.00
CA LEU A 450 -9.53 0.51 19.98
C LEU A 450 -8.47 -0.03 20.96
N SER A 451 -8.26 -1.35 20.98
CA SER A 451 -7.14 -1.99 21.67
C SER A 451 -5.80 -1.85 20.91
N ASP A 452 -4.70 -2.26 21.52
CA ASP A 452 -3.38 -2.31 20.86
C ASP A 452 -3.43 -3.03 19.49
N TYR A 453 -4.24 -4.09 19.35
CA TYR A 453 -4.40 -4.88 18.10
C TYR A 453 -5.01 -4.08 16.93
N GLY A 454 -5.53 -2.88 17.15
CA GLY A 454 -5.96 -1.95 16.09
C GLY A 454 -4.81 -1.20 15.40
N SER A 455 -3.57 -1.43 15.84
CA SER A 455 -2.40 -0.65 15.44
C SER A 455 -1.11 -1.50 15.40
N PRO A 456 -1.03 -2.52 14.53
CA PRO A 456 0.16 -3.38 14.45
C PRO A 456 1.44 -2.60 14.07
N ASN A 457 2.60 -3.11 14.46
CA ASN A 457 3.88 -2.52 14.09
C ASN A 457 4.34 -3.02 12.70
N GLY A 458 3.69 -2.50 11.66
CA GLY A 458 3.85 -2.93 10.27
C GLY A 458 3.05 -4.20 9.95
N TYR A 459 2.77 -4.42 8.66
CA TYR A 459 1.98 -5.57 8.20
C TYR A 459 2.58 -6.94 8.58
N ARG A 460 3.88 -7.02 8.86
CA ARG A 460 4.59 -8.28 9.16
C ARG A 460 4.29 -8.80 10.58
N ARG A 461 3.92 -7.93 11.51
CA ARG A 461 3.75 -8.24 12.95
C ARG A 461 2.29 -8.35 13.39
N MET A 462 1.41 -8.72 12.45
CA MET A 462 0.01 -9.01 12.72
C MET A 462 -0.35 -10.42 12.27
N ASP A 463 -1.22 -11.07 13.04
CA ASP A 463 -1.99 -12.23 12.56
C ASP A 463 -3.00 -11.78 11.49
N ALA A 464 -3.57 -12.73 10.76
CA ALA A 464 -4.70 -12.46 9.87
C ALA A 464 -5.69 -13.64 9.80
N PHE A 465 -6.98 -13.31 9.74
CA PHE A 465 -8.08 -14.25 9.85
C PHE A 465 -9.06 -14.07 8.68
N PRO A 466 -9.23 -15.08 7.81
CA PRO A 466 -10.46 -15.25 7.03
C PRO A 466 -11.64 -15.38 7.99
N ILE A 467 -12.31 -14.25 8.29
CA ILE A 467 -13.32 -14.09 9.37
C ILE A 467 -14.51 -15.08 9.34
N HIS A 468 -14.72 -15.75 8.22
CA HIS A 468 -15.84 -16.66 7.98
C HIS A 468 -15.56 -18.06 8.50
N THR A 469 -16.62 -18.77 8.88
CA THR A 469 -16.57 -20.23 9.11
C THR A 469 -16.75 -20.94 7.77
N TYR A 470 -15.70 -21.56 7.26
CA TYR A 470 -15.69 -22.30 6.00
C TYR A 470 -16.19 -23.73 6.20
N GLU A 471 -16.98 -24.23 5.26
CA GLU A 471 -17.13 -25.66 5.06
C GLU A 471 -15.97 -26.20 4.22
N ILE A 472 -15.44 -27.35 4.62
CA ILE A 472 -14.44 -28.15 3.87
C ILE A 472 -14.88 -29.61 3.76
N SER A 473 -14.48 -30.28 2.68
CA SER A 473 -14.77 -31.70 2.44
C SER A 473 -13.53 -32.51 2.06
N ASN A 474 -13.37 -33.67 2.70
CA ASN A 474 -12.29 -34.61 2.42
C ASN A 474 -12.61 -35.51 1.20
N LYS A 475 -11.69 -36.42 0.85
CA LYS A 475 -11.85 -37.29 -0.34
C LYS A 475 -12.98 -38.32 -0.24
N THR A 476 -13.55 -38.55 0.94
CA THR A 476 -14.65 -39.50 1.18
C THR A 476 -15.97 -38.77 1.46
N GLY A 477 -16.08 -37.47 1.12
CA GLY A 477 -17.27 -36.66 1.38
C GLY A 477 -17.47 -36.26 2.85
N GLY A 478 -16.51 -36.54 3.74
CA GLY A 478 -16.57 -36.14 5.15
C GLY A 478 -16.48 -34.62 5.29
N ARG A 479 -17.40 -34.04 6.07
CA ARG A 479 -17.61 -32.59 6.20
C ARG A 479 -17.05 -32.06 7.52
N HIS A 480 -16.36 -30.93 7.46
CA HIS A 480 -15.90 -30.20 8.65
C HIS A 480 -16.15 -28.70 8.49
N TYR A 481 -16.32 -28.01 9.62
CA TYR A 481 -16.38 -26.56 9.67
C TYR A 481 -15.08 -26.03 10.26
N VAL A 482 -14.52 -24.98 9.64
CA VAL A 482 -13.22 -24.44 10.04
C VAL A 482 -13.17 -22.91 10.03
N LYS A 483 -12.39 -22.35 10.95
CA LYS A 483 -11.84 -20.99 10.82
C LYS A 483 -10.35 -21.09 10.51
N PHE A 484 -9.92 -20.52 9.38
CA PHE A 484 -8.50 -20.45 9.02
C PHE A 484 -7.82 -19.32 9.80
N ASN A 485 -6.56 -19.52 10.20
CA ASN A 485 -5.76 -18.54 10.90
C ASN A 485 -4.37 -18.44 10.25
N PHE A 486 -3.93 -17.23 9.90
CA PHE A 486 -2.54 -16.93 9.54
C PHE A 486 -1.86 -16.31 10.75
N ARG A 487 -0.98 -17.06 11.42
CA ARG A 487 -0.22 -16.58 12.59
C ARG A 487 1.12 -16.01 12.16
N THR A 488 1.44 -14.78 12.54
CA THR A 488 2.76 -14.21 12.18
C THR A 488 3.88 -14.97 12.87
N GLU A 489 4.91 -15.34 12.12
CA GLU A 489 6.15 -15.92 12.66
C GLU A 489 7.18 -14.85 13.05
N GLN A 490 6.87 -13.57 12.86
CA GLN A 490 7.73 -12.44 13.24
C GLN A 490 7.46 -11.96 14.68
N GLY A 491 6.44 -12.54 15.32
CA GLY A 491 5.90 -12.09 16.60
C GLY A 491 4.86 -10.99 16.43
N LEU A 492 3.85 -10.99 17.30
CA LEU A 492 2.87 -9.91 17.40
C LEU A 492 3.50 -8.69 18.08
N ASP A 493 3.33 -7.52 17.47
CA ASP A 493 3.84 -6.25 17.98
C ASP A 493 2.91 -5.10 17.55
N ASN A 494 2.71 -4.12 18.42
CA ASN A 494 1.71 -3.06 18.26
C ASN A 494 2.28 -1.70 18.67
N LEU A 495 1.83 -0.65 17.98
CA LEU A 495 2.21 0.73 18.24
C LEU A 495 1.25 1.39 19.23
N THR A 496 1.81 2.12 20.19
CA THR A 496 1.05 3.04 21.05
C THR A 496 0.61 4.29 20.28
N ASN A 497 -0.41 4.99 20.77
CA ASN A 497 -0.90 6.24 20.17
C ASN A 497 0.22 7.31 20.04
N ALA A 498 1.15 7.37 20.99
CA ALA A 498 2.31 8.28 20.93
C ALA A 498 3.32 7.90 19.84
N GLN A 499 3.59 6.60 19.65
CA GLN A 499 4.44 6.13 18.55
C GLN A 499 3.79 6.39 17.19
N ILE A 500 2.48 6.13 17.05
CA ILE A 500 1.70 6.46 15.84
C ILE A 500 1.86 7.95 15.50
N ALA A 501 1.60 8.85 16.46
CA ALA A 501 1.69 10.28 16.24
C ALA A 501 3.09 10.71 15.77
N LYS A 502 4.15 10.13 16.36
CA LYS A 502 5.54 10.43 15.98
C LYS A 502 5.89 9.92 14.58
N ILE A 503 5.53 8.69 14.23
CA ILE A 503 5.85 8.11 12.92
C ILE A 503 5.01 8.78 11.83
N GLN A 504 3.71 9.03 12.07
CA GLN A 504 2.80 9.62 11.09
C GLN A 504 3.20 11.05 10.70
N GLY A 505 3.90 11.79 11.57
CA GLY A 505 4.48 13.10 11.26
C GLY A 505 5.66 13.07 10.28
N VAL A 506 6.25 11.91 9.98
CA VAL A 506 7.43 11.78 9.10
C VAL A 506 7.28 10.75 7.98
N ASP A 507 6.50 9.68 8.18
CA ASP A 507 6.33 8.59 7.22
C ASP A 507 4.90 8.02 7.25
N VAL A 508 4.06 8.50 6.34
CA VAL A 508 2.68 8.01 6.15
C VAL A 508 2.62 6.67 5.42
N ASP A 509 3.74 6.20 4.86
CA ASP A 509 3.90 4.93 4.12
C ASP A 509 4.67 3.88 4.93
N TYR A 510 4.72 4.03 6.26
CA TYR A 510 5.55 3.22 7.15
C TYR A 510 5.40 1.71 6.96
N TYR A 511 4.17 1.20 6.77
CA TYR A 511 3.95 -0.24 6.63
C TYR A 511 4.36 -0.72 5.23
N ILE A 512 4.14 0.10 4.21
CA ILE A 512 4.62 -0.16 2.84
C ILE A 512 6.15 -0.25 2.84
N ARG A 513 6.82 0.70 3.50
CA ARG A 513 8.28 0.79 3.61
C ARG A 513 8.89 -0.35 4.42
N ASP A 514 8.29 -0.73 5.54
CA ASP A 514 8.72 -1.88 6.36
C ASP A 514 8.68 -3.18 5.54
N LEU A 515 7.54 -3.49 4.90
CA LEU A 515 7.40 -4.69 4.08
C LEU A 515 8.39 -4.68 2.91
N HIS A 516 8.52 -3.55 2.22
CA HIS A 516 9.42 -3.42 1.08
C HIS A 516 10.88 -3.70 1.49
N ASN A 517 11.34 -3.04 2.54
CA ASN A 517 12.73 -3.14 2.98
C ASN A 517 13.04 -4.51 3.61
N ALA A 518 12.06 -5.18 4.23
CA ALA A 518 12.22 -6.54 4.72
C ALA A 518 12.52 -7.52 3.57
N ILE A 519 11.65 -7.57 2.55
CA ILE A 519 11.83 -8.45 1.38
C ILE A 519 13.12 -8.11 0.62
N ALA A 520 13.45 -6.82 0.44
CA ALA A 520 14.67 -6.40 -0.25
C ALA A 520 15.96 -6.88 0.47
N ARG A 521 15.93 -6.96 1.80
CA ARG A 521 17.03 -7.48 2.64
C ARG A 521 16.99 -8.99 2.86
N LYS A 522 16.07 -9.71 2.20
CA LYS A 522 15.79 -11.15 2.37
C LYS A 522 15.28 -11.55 3.77
N ASP A 523 14.84 -10.58 4.56
CA ASP A 523 14.07 -10.78 5.80
C ASP A 523 12.60 -11.07 5.43
N TYR A 524 12.37 -12.25 4.86
CA TYR A 524 11.08 -12.60 4.26
C TYR A 524 10.02 -12.87 5.33
N PRO A 525 8.95 -12.04 5.42
CA PRO A 525 7.88 -12.31 6.38
C PRO A 525 7.09 -13.55 5.99
N SER A 526 6.58 -14.19 7.02
CA SER A 526 5.96 -15.50 6.93
C SER A 526 4.92 -15.71 8.02
N TRP A 527 3.87 -16.45 7.65
CA TRP A 527 2.76 -16.80 8.52
C TRP A 527 2.56 -18.30 8.53
N ARG A 528 2.44 -18.90 9.71
CA ARG A 528 1.93 -20.26 9.85
C ARG A 528 0.44 -20.25 9.53
N LEU A 529 0.02 -21.05 8.56
CA LEU A 529 -1.37 -21.31 8.26
C LEU A 529 -1.82 -22.51 9.09
N GLU A 530 -2.83 -22.30 9.93
CA GLU A 530 -3.53 -23.30 10.74
C GLU A 530 -5.05 -23.14 10.55
N MET A 531 -5.82 -24.13 11.00
CA MET A 531 -7.27 -24.08 11.01
C MET A 531 -7.80 -24.58 12.35
N ASP A 532 -8.73 -23.84 12.94
CA ASP A 532 -9.56 -24.32 14.03
C ASP A 532 -10.69 -25.15 13.43
N VAL A 533 -10.93 -26.35 13.93
CA VAL A 533 -11.85 -27.33 13.34
C VAL A 533 -12.95 -27.74 14.31
N MET A 534 -14.20 -27.76 13.82
CA MET A 534 -15.37 -28.37 14.45
C MET A 534 -15.93 -29.50 13.58
N THR A 535 -16.43 -30.57 14.21
CA THR A 535 -17.28 -31.56 13.52
C THR A 535 -18.70 -31.04 13.34
N VAL A 536 -19.50 -31.73 12.52
CA VAL A 536 -20.94 -31.45 12.37
C VAL A 536 -21.67 -31.61 13.71
N GLU A 537 -21.23 -32.56 14.53
CA GLU A 537 -21.74 -32.85 15.87
C GLU A 537 -21.36 -31.74 16.86
N ASP A 538 -20.14 -31.19 16.79
CA ASP A 538 -19.70 -30.11 17.68
C ASP A 538 -20.40 -28.79 17.37
N VAL A 539 -20.63 -28.49 16.08
CA VAL A 539 -21.48 -27.36 15.66
C VAL A 539 -22.88 -27.45 16.27
N LYS A 540 -23.49 -28.64 16.33
CA LYS A 540 -24.81 -28.86 16.94
C LYS A 540 -24.83 -28.74 18.47
N LYS A 541 -23.68 -28.77 19.14
CA LYS A 541 -23.55 -28.61 20.60
C LYS A 541 -23.37 -27.15 21.04
N GLN A 542 -23.07 -26.23 20.12
CA GLN A 542 -22.88 -24.81 20.47
C GLN A 542 -24.21 -24.18 20.90
N ASN A 543 -24.18 -23.36 21.94
CA ASN A 543 -25.32 -22.55 22.40
C ASN A 543 -25.38 -21.16 21.74
N TYR A 544 -24.50 -20.90 20.77
CA TYR A 544 -24.43 -19.71 19.92
C TYR A 544 -24.31 -20.14 18.45
N ASP A 545 -24.47 -19.20 17.51
CA ASP A 545 -24.25 -19.44 16.08
C ASP A 545 -22.74 -19.48 15.75
N PRO A 546 -22.14 -20.65 15.41
CA PRO A 546 -20.72 -20.74 15.08
C PRO A 546 -20.38 -20.17 13.70
N PHE A 547 -21.38 -19.74 12.92
CA PHE A 547 -21.22 -19.04 11.65
C PHE A 547 -21.33 -17.50 11.81
N ASP A 548 -21.56 -17.00 13.04
CA ASP A 548 -21.59 -15.58 13.34
C ASP A 548 -20.17 -14.99 13.26
N VAL A 549 -19.93 -14.18 12.23
CA VAL A 549 -18.65 -13.49 12.01
C VAL A 549 -18.35 -12.40 13.06
N THR A 550 -19.30 -12.03 13.92
CA THR A 550 -19.06 -11.12 15.05
C THR A 550 -18.52 -11.84 16.29
N ARG A 551 -18.47 -13.19 16.28
CA ARG A 551 -18.08 -14.03 17.43
C ARG A 551 -16.86 -14.91 17.12
N MET A 552 -16.00 -15.07 18.14
CA MET A 552 -14.95 -16.09 18.16
C MET A 552 -15.54 -17.41 18.67
N TRP A 553 -15.01 -18.53 18.21
CA TRP A 553 -15.36 -19.82 18.82
C TRP A 553 -14.80 -19.92 20.24
N GLU A 554 -15.56 -20.55 21.12
CA GLU A 554 -15.18 -20.70 22.53
C GLU A 554 -13.98 -21.63 22.69
N ARG A 555 -13.07 -21.31 23.61
CA ARG A 555 -11.87 -22.14 23.84
C ARG A 555 -12.30 -23.54 24.30
N GLY A 556 -11.77 -24.57 23.64
CA GLY A 556 -12.12 -25.98 23.89
C GLY A 556 -13.32 -26.49 23.09
N SER A 557 -14.01 -25.64 22.32
CA SER A 557 -15.09 -26.08 21.39
C SER A 557 -14.58 -26.57 20.02
N TYR A 558 -13.28 -26.39 19.74
CA TYR A 558 -12.61 -26.74 18.49
C TYR A 558 -11.21 -27.32 18.76
N HIS A 559 -10.62 -27.97 17.75
CA HIS A 559 -9.21 -28.35 17.73
C HIS A 559 -8.44 -27.63 16.63
N THR A 560 -7.30 -27.01 16.98
CA THR A 560 -6.44 -26.32 16.01
C THR A 560 -5.53 -27.32 15.31
N VAL A 561 -5.48 -27.27 13.97
CA VAL A 561 -4.67 -28.13 13.11
C VAL A 561 -3.73 -27.26 12.25
N PRO A 562 -2.40 -27.41 12.35
CA PRO A 562 -1.49 -26.74 11.44
C PRO A 562 -1.61 -27.30 10.02
N ILE A 563 -1.43 -26.46 9.01
CA ILE A 563 -1.50 -26.83 7.59
C ILE A 563 -0.15 -26.61 6.90
N GLY A 564 0.38 -25.39 7.02
CA GLY A 564 1.48 -24.93 6.18
C GLY A 564 2.04 -23.58 6.58
N ARG A 565 2.84 -23.00 5.69
CA ARG A 565 3.55 -21.73 5.88
C ARG A 565 3.43 -20.87 4.63
N LEU A 566 2.82 -19.69 4.77
CA LEU A 566 2.81 -18.66 3.74
C LEU A 566 4.09 -17.82 3.87
N VAL A 567 4.89 -17.70 2.82
CA VAL A 567 6.13 -16.90 2.82
C VAL A 567 6.06 -15.87 1.69
N VAL A 568 6.29 -14.59 1.99
CA VAL A 568 6.33 -13.50 1.01
C VAL A 568 7.78 -13.18 0.69
N ASN A 569 8.27 -13.66 -0.44
CA ASN A 569 9.71 -13.76 -0.71
C ASN A 569 10.22 -12.91 -1.89
N LYS A 570 9.34 -12.20 -2.61
CA LYS A 570 9.74 -11.44 -3.79
C LYS A 570 8.89 -10.18 -3.99
N GLN A 571 9.54 -9.09 -4.38
CA GLN A 571 8.87 -7.85 -4.77
C GLN A 571 8.07 -8.02 -6.05
N VAL A 572 6.97 -7.27 -6.16
CA VAL A 572 6.35 -7.03 -7.46
C VAL A 572 7.26 -6.18 -8.33
N GLN A 573 7.31 -6.48 -9.63
CA GLN A 573 8.07 -5.71 -10.62
C GLN A 573 7.41 -4.36 -10.92
N ASN A 574 6.08 -4.30 -10.79
CA ASN A 574 5.32 -3.07 -10.93
C ASN A 574 4.09 -3.10 -10.00
N HIS A 575 4.01 -2.13 -9.07
CA HIS A 575 2.93 -2.06 -8.08
C HIS A 575 1.56 -1.90 -8.76
N PHE A 576 1.43 -1.04 -9.77
CA PHE A 576 0.15 -0.84 -10.45
C PHE A 576 -0.36 -2.13 -11.13
N GLN A 577 0.51 -2.82 -11.87
CA GLN A 577 0.16 -4.05 -12.59
C GLN A 577 -0.15 -5.24 -11.66
N GLN A 578 0.58 -5.40 -10.55
CA GLN A 578 0.48 -6.59 -9.70
C GLN A 578 -0.29 -6.37 -8.38
N ILE A 579 -0.36 -5.15 -7.85
CA ILE A 579 -1.03 -4.82 -6.58
C ILE A 579 -2.25 -3.93 -6.80
N GLU A 580 -2.20 -2.90 -7.65
CA GLU A 580 -3.37 -2.08 -7.87
C GLU A 580 -4.43 -2.82 -8.71
N GLN A 581 -4.02 -3.45 -9.81
CA GLN A 581 -4.93 -4.23 -10.65
C GLN A 581 -5.30 -5.63 -10.13
N CYS A 582 -4.80 -6.05 -8.96
CA CYS A 582 -5.18 -7.37 -8.42
C CYS A 582 -6.62 -7.39 -7.87
N ALA A 583 -7.31 -8.51 -8.11
CA ALA A 583 -8.70 -8.77 -7.77
C ALA A 583 -8.80 -10.06 -6.94
N PHE A 584 -8.98 -9.91 -5.63
CA PHE A 584 -9.32 -11.01 -4.73
C PHE A 584 -10.84 -11.08 -4.60
N ASN A 585 -11.44 -12.24 -4.83
CA ASN A 585 -12.87 -12.44 -4.71
C ASN A 585 -13.14 -13.67 -3.84
N PRO A 586 -13.85 -13.54 -2.70
CA PRO A 586 -14.12 -14.68 -1.82
C PRO A 586 -14.94 -15.81 -2.49
N ALA A 587 -15.54 -15.56 -3.66
CA ALA A 587 -16.15 -16.59 -4.50
C ALA A 587 -15.14 -17.54 -5.18
N ASN A 588 -13.86 -17.17 -5.25
CA ASN A 588 -12.80 -17.98 -5.82
C ASN A 588 -12.39 -19.06 -4.81
N LEU A 589 -13.06 -20.21 -4.93
CA LEU A 589 -12.85 -21.40 -4.12
C LEU A 589 -12.34 -22.54 -5.02
N VAL A 590 -11.92 -23.64 -4.40
CA VAL A 590 -11.43 -24.85 -5.08
C VAL A 590 -12.11 -26.09 -4.50
N PRO A 591 -12.11 -27.24 -5.22
CA PRO A 591 -12.62 -28.50 -4.69
C PRO A 591 -12.07 -28.83 -3.30
N GLY A 592 -12.91 -29.44 -2.46
CA GLY A 592 -12.59 -29.67 -1.05
C GLY A 592 -12.76 -28.46 -0.13
N ILE A 593 -13.11 -27.28 -0.67
CA ILE A 593 -13.54 -26.08 0.08
C ILE A 593 -14.86 -25.54 -0.53
N PRO A 594 -16.02 -26.14 -0.24
CA PRO A 594 -17.33 -25.62 -0.67
C PRO A 594 -17.60 -24.17 -0.24
N GLY A 595 -16.96 -23.74 0.86
CA GLY A 595 -16.93 -22.35 1.33
C GLY A 595 -17.88 -22.07 2.50
N PRO A 596 -17.93 -20.83 2.99
CA PRO A 596 -18.78 -20.45 4.10
C PRO A 596 -20.27 -20.45 3.78
N VAL A 597 -21.08 -20.82 4.78
CA VAL A 597 -22.54 -20.86 4.71
C VAL A 597 -23.23 -19.63 5.33
N ASP A 598 -22.47 -18.69 5.89
CA ASP A 598 -22.99 -17.46 6.50
C ASP A 598 -23.51 -16.45 5.47
N ASN A 599 -24.44 -15.59 5.90
CA ASN A 599 -25.10 -14.65 4.99
C ASN A 599 -24.19 -13.49 4.55
N MET A 600 -23.18 -13.15 5.36
CA MET A 600 -22.16 -12.17 5.01
C MET A 600 -21.29 -12.64 3.83
N PHE A 601 -20.85 -13.90 3.83
CA PHE A 601 -20.14 -14.49 2.70
C PHE A 601 -21.00 -14.51 1.43
N LYS A 602 -22.29 -14.89 1.55
CA LYS A 602 -23.24 -14.88 0.42
C LYS A 602 -23.40 -13.49 -0.21
N GLY A 603 -23.37 -12.42 0.58
CA GLY A 603 -23.29 -11.05 0.06
C GLY A 603 -21.94 -10.76 -0.60
N ARG A 604 -20.83 -10.99 0.11
CA ARG A 604 -19.47 -10.69 -0.38
C ARG A 604 -19.14 -11.36 -1.72
N ARG A 605 -19.52 -12.63 -1.93
CA ARG A 605 -19.25 -13.35 -3.19
C ARG A 605 -19.88 -12.69 -4.43
N LEU A 606 -20.94 -11.89 -4.25
CA LEU A 606 -21.54 -11.07 -5.29
C LEU A 606 -20.84 -9.71 -5.40
N PHE A 607 -20.78 -8.96 -4.30
CA PHE A 607 -20.33 -7.56 -4.29
C PHE A 607 -18.88 -7.37 -4.76
N TYR A 608 -18.00 -8.33 -4.47
CA TYR A 608 -16.60 -8.24 -4.91
C TYR A 608 -16.48 -8.31 -6.44
N ARG A 609 -17.27 -9.16 -7.11
CA ARG A 609 -17.29 -9.22 -8.59
C ARG A 609 -17.81 -7.93 -9.19
N ASP A 610 -18.84 -7.33 -8.59
CA ASP A 610 -19.45 -6.10 -9.07
C ASP A 610 -18.49 -4.90 -8.99
N THR A 611 -17.88 -4.65 -7.83
CA THR A 611 -16.89 -3.57 -7.69
C THR A 611 -15.63 -3.81 -8.54
N GLN A 612 -15.25 -5.08 -8.80
CA GLN A 612 -14.16 -5.42 -9.73
C GLN A 612 -14.52 -5.11 -11.18
N ASN A 613 -15.76 -5.39 -11.61
CA ASN A 613 -16.24 -5.02 -12.95
C ASN A 613 -16.22 -3.50 -13.15
N TYR A 614 -16.65 -2.72 -12.16
CA TYR A 614 -16.61 -1.26 -12.21
C TYR A 614 -15.17 -0.72 -12.26
N ARG A 615 -14.30 -1.22 -11.37
CA ARG A 615 -12.94 -0.69 -11.18
C ARG A 615 -11.94 -1.09 -12.27
N LEU A 616 -12.06 -2.30 -12.80
CA LEU A 616 -11.06 -2.94 -13.69
C LEU A 616 -11.67 -3.46 -15.01
N GLY A 617 -12.96 -3.21 -15.25
CA GLY A 617 -13.69 -3.78 -16.38
C GLY A 617 -14.14 -5.23 -16.16
N THR A 618 -15.06 -5.68 -17.02
CA THR A 618 -15.65 -7.04 -16.96
C THR A 618 -14.64 -8.17 -17.22
N ASN A 619 -13.52 -7.86 -17.88
CA ASN A 619 -12.44 -8.78 -18.18
C ASN A 619 -11.26 -8.71 -17.18
N HIS A 620 -11.47 -8.18 -15.96
CA HIS A 620 -10.41 -8.11 -14.93
C HIS A 620 -9.69 -9.44 -14.64
N ASN A 621 -10.37 -10.58 -14.81
CA ASN A 621 -9.79 -11.93 -14.67
C ASN A 621 -8.83 -12.33 -15.81
N LYS A 622 -8.72 -11.52 -16.88
CA LYS A 622 -7.75 -11.68 -17.97
C LYS A 622 -6.46 -10.86 -17.75
N ILE A 623 -6.46 -9.90 -16.81
CA ILE A 623 -5.27 -9.16 -16.36
C ILE A 623 -4.27 -10.14 -15.74
N ARG A 624 -2.98 -10.01 -16.07
CA ARG A 624 -1.92 -11.01 -15.81
C ARG A 624 -1.92 -11.57 -14.38
N VAL A 625 -2.06 -10.72 -13.36
CA VAL A 625 -2.03 -11.13 -11.94
C VAL A 625 -3.30 -11.86 -11.48
N ASN A 626 -4.43 -11.71 -12.18
CA ASN A 626 -5.71 -12.33 -11.82
C ASN A 626 -5.95 -13.67 -12.54
N VAL A 627 -5.19 -13.97 -13.59
CA VAL A 627 -5.38 -15.16 -14.43
C VAL A 627 -5.09 -16.45 -13.64
N PRO A 628 -6.00 -17.43 -13.62
CA PRO A 628 -5.74 -18.75 -13.06
C PRO A 628 -4.79 -19.56 -13.96
N LYS A 629 -4.08 -20.54 -13.39
CA LYS A 629 -3.14 -21.41 -14.15
C LYS A 629 -3.79 -22.15 -15.32
N TYR A 630 -5.07 -22.48 -15.19
CA TYR A 630 -5.87 -23.10 -16.24
C TYR A 630 -7.22 -22.40 -16.33
N THR A 631 -7.67 -22.11 -17.54
CA THR A 631 -9.02 -21.64 -17.81
C THR A 631 -9.45 -22.05 -19.22
N ARG A 632 -10.63 -22.66 -19.33
CA ARG A 632 -11.32 -22.98 -20.57
C ARG A 632 -12.81 -22.77 -20.31
N THR A 633 -13.42 -21.77 -20.94
CA THR A 633 -14.80 -21.35 -20.63
C THR A 633 -15.55 -20.95 -21.88
N TYR A 634 -16.86 -20.73 -21.74
CA TYR A 634 -17.74 -20.18 -22.77
C TYR A 634 -17.89 -18.64 -22.71
N VAL A 635 -17.13 -17.98 -21.83
CA VAL A 635 -17.08 -16.51 -21.80
C VAL A 635 -16.25 -16.01 -22.99
N ARG A 636 -16.73 -14.97 -23.67
CA ARG A 636 -16.11 -14.33 -24.83
C ARG A 636 -16.20 -12.80 -24.71
N ASP A 637 -15.37 -12.13 -25.49
CA ASP A 637 -15.45 -10.71 -25.85
C ASP A 637 -15.40 -9.78 -24.62
N GLY A 638 -16.07 -8.63 -24.70
CA GLY A 638 -16.06 -7.56 -23.70
C GLY A 638 -14.97 -6.51 -23.93
N VAL A 639 -14.81 -5.61 -22.96
CA VAL A 639 -13.76 -4.57 -23.00
C VAL A 639 -12.38 -5.22 -22.80
N PRO A 640 -11.30 -4.81 -23.50
CA PRO A 640 -9.95 -5.33 -23.27
C PRO A 640 -9.50 -5.29 -21.80
N PRO A 641 -8.56 -6.16 -21.37
CA PRO A 641 -7.76 -7.09 -22.17
C PRO A 641 -8.52 -8.37 -22.55
N LEU A 642 -8.40 -8.81 -23.82
CA LEU A 642 -9.07 -10.02 -24.33
C LEU A 642 -8.22 -11.29 -24.29
N ARG A 643 -6.88 -11.17 -24.23
CA ARG A 643 -5.91 -12.26 -24.49
C ARG A 643 -6.20 -12.87 -25.87
N ASP A 644 -6.24 -14.20 -25.99
CA ASP A 644 -6.60 -14.91 -27.22
C ASP A 644 -8.11 -15.16 -27.37
N ASN A 645 -8.93 -14.65 -26.45
CA ASN A 645 -10.39 -14.76 -26.42
C ASN A 645 -10.93 -16.20 -26.56
N MET A 646 -10.17 -17.23 -26.14
CA MET A 646 -10.47 -18.65 -26.35
C MET A 646 -10.47 -19.10 -27.84
N ARG A 647 -9.95 -18.27 -28.75
CA ARG A 647 -9.76 -18.59 -30.18
C ARG A 647 -11.04 -19.12 -30.86
N ASP A 648 -10.90 -20.22 -31.58
CA ASP A 648 -11.89 -20.98 -32.35
C ASP A 648 -12.70 -21.98 -31.50
N ASN A 649 -12.46 -22.09 -30.19
CA ASN A 649 -13.26 -22.96 -29.33
C ASN A 649 -14.77 -22.61 -29.43
N PRO A 650 -15.67 -23.61 -29.47
CA PRO A 650 -17.11 -23.38 -29.39
C PRO A 650 -17.50 -22.46 -28.23
N ASN A 651 -18.43 -21.54 -28.48
CA ASN A 651 -18.88 -20.52 -27.52
C ASN A 651 -20.20 -20.88 -26.81
N TYR A 652 -20.67 -22.12 -26.95
CA TYR A 652 -21.90 -22.62 -26.34
C TYR A 652 -21.76 -24.04 -25.75
N TYR A 653 -22.60 -24.39 -24.78
CA TYR A 653 -22.66 -25.70 -24.13
C TYR A 653 -24.11 -26.17 -23.97
N PRO A 654 -24.42 -27.47 -24.18
CA PRO A 654 -23.54 -28.53 -24.71
C PRO A 654 -23.21 -28.32 -26.20
N ASN A 655 -22.14 -28.94 -26.69
CA ASN A 655 -21.76 -28.93 -28.10
C ASN A 655 -21.09 -30.26 -28.51
N SER A 656 -21.09 -30.53 -29.82
CA SER A 656 -20.50 -31.74 -30.42
C SER A 656 -19.12 -31.49 -31.06
N TYR A 657 -18.46 -30.38 -30.70
CA TYR A 657 -17.27 -29.86 -31.39
C TYR A 657 -16.07 -29.71 -30.43
N ASN A 658 -15.93 -30.65 -29.49
CA ASN A 658 -14.83 -30.72 -28.51
C ASN A 658 -14.64 -29.44 -27.67
N GLY A 659 -15.72 -28.69 -27.42
CA GLY A 659 -15.70 -27.59 -26.45
C GLY A 659 -15.57 -28.08 -25.00
N PRO A 660 -15.20 -27.21 -24.05
CA PRO A 660 -14.99 -27.59 -22.64
C PRO A 660 -16.22 -28.27 -22.00
N ALA A 661 -16.06 -29.48 -21.48
CA ALA A 661 -17.11 -30.19 -20.76
C ALA A 661 -17.00 -29.99 -19.23
N PRO A 662 -18.12 -29.98 -18.48
CA PRO A 662 -18.10 -30.07 -17.02
C PRO A 662 -17.69 -31.47 -16.56
N TYR A 663 -17.34 -31.60 -15.28
CA TYR A 663 -17.12 -32.86 -14.59
C TYR A 663 -18.06 -32.95 -13.37
N VAL A 664 -18.26 -34.16 -12.85
CA VAL A 664 -18.96 -34.38 -11.57
C VAL A 664 -17.93 -34.41 -10.46
N ASP A 665 -18.16 -33.65 -9.39
CA ASP A 665 -17.31 -33.70 -8.20
C ASP A 665 -18.01 -34.47 -7.07
N ASP A 666 -17.72 -35.76 -6.98
CA ASP A 666 -18.26 -36.66 -5.95
C ASP A 666 -17.83 -36.25 -4.51
N ARG A 667 -16.94 -35.26 -4.36
CA ARG A 667 -16.51 -34.68 -3.09
C ARG A 667 -17.40 -33.50 -2.64
N GLU A 668 -18.32 -33.01 -3.50
CA GLU A 668 -19.25 -31.93 -3.14
C GLU A 668 -20.39 -32.47 -2.25
N PRO A 669 -20.66 -31.83 -1.08
CA PRO A 669 -21.78 -32.25 -0.23
C PRO A 669 -23.14 -32.13 -0.92
N SER A 670 -23.89 -33.23 -0.96
CA SER A 670 -25.26 -33.27 -1.50
C SER A 670 -26.28 -32.49 -0.65
N GLU A 671 -25.99 -32.27 0.63
CA GLU A 671 -26.84 -31.55 1.58
C GLU A 671 -26.26 -30.18 1.96
N LYS A 672 -27.08 -29.12 1.91
CA LYS A 672 -26.68 -27.76 2.29
C LYS A 672 -27.24 -27.39 3.66
N LEU A 673 -26.39 -26.88 4.55
CA LEU A 673 -26.89 -26.29 5.81
C LEU A 673 -27.60 -24.96 5.53
N LEU A 674 -28.78 -24.80 6.14
CA LEU A 674 -29.45 -23.53 6.28
C LEU A 674 -29.15 -22.96 7.67
N VAL A 675 -28.33 -21.91 7.73
CA VAL A 675 -28.07 -21.17 8.97
C VAL A 675 -29.18 -20.13 9.18
N LEU A 676 -29.94 -20.28 10.27
CA LEU A 676 -30.92 -19.31 10.73
C LEU A 676 -30.29 -18.46 11.85
N GLN A 677 -30.01 -17.19 11.56
CA GLN A 677 -29.26 -16.31 12.47
C GLN A 677 -30.21 -15.43 13.28
N THR A 678 -29.94 -15.30 14.59
CA THR A 678 -30.64 -14.34 15.45
C THR A 678 -30.08 -12.93 15.27
N ASN A 679 -30.96 -11.92 15.35
CA ASN A 679 -30.59 -10.50 15.39
C ASN A 679 -30.46 -9.96 16.83
N ALA A 680 -30.54 -10.83 17.85
CA ALA A 680 -30.32 -10.45 19.23
C ALA A 680 -28.89 -9.88 19.43
N ALA A 681 -28.81 -8.79 20.19
CA ALA A 681 -27.54 -8.23 20.65
C ALA A 681 -26.95 -9.12 21.75
N ASP A 682 -25.71 -9.55 21.57
CA ASP A 682 -24.95 -10.31 22.56
C ASP A 682 -23.75 -9.48 23.03
N LEU A 683 -23.69 -9.23 24.33
CA LEU A 683 -22.60 -8.49 24.99
C LEU A 683 -21.58 -9.40 25.69
N GLU A 684 -21.74 -10.74 25.62
CA GLU A 684 -20.70 -11.66 26.08
C GLU A 684 -19.41 -11.48 25.27
N PRO A 685 -19.39 -11.48 23.92
CA PRO A 685 -18.14 -11.40 23.17
C PRO A 685 -17.29 -10.15 23.47
N PRO A 686 -17.83 -8.91 23.52
CA PRO A 686 -17.04 -7.75 23.95
C PRO A 686 -16.61 -7.82 25.43
N ALA A 687 -17.42 -8.40 26.32
CA ALA A 687 -17.04 -8.56 27.73
C ALA A 687 -15.93 -9.59 27.93
N ASN A 688 -15.99 -10.71 27.20
CA ASN A 688 -14.95 -11.74 27.12
C ASN A 688 -13.65 -11.19 26.53
N PHE A 689 -13.73 -10.36 25.48
CA PHE A 689 -12.57 -9.63 24.97
C PHE A 689 -11.92 -8.76 26.06
N TYR A 690 -12.71 -7.92 26.74
CA TYR A 690 -12.20 -7.04 27.80
C TYR A 690 -11.56 -7.82 28.95
N ARG A 691 -12.18 -8.94 29.38
CA ARG A 691 -11.75 -9.74 30.54
C ARG A 691 -10.59 -10.68 30.23
N ASN A 692 -10.66 -11.43 29.14
CA ASN A 692 -9.87 -12.64 28.89
C ASN A 692 -8.91 -12.55 27.68
N VAL A 693 -9.08 -11.57 26.78
CA VAL A 693 -8.16 -11.34 25.66
C VAL A 693 -7.11 -10.28 26.01
N LEU A 694 -7.48 -9.24 26.74
CA LEU A 694 -6.53 -8.26 27.27
C LEU A 694 -5.80 -8.86 28.49
N VAL A 695 -4.50 -9.08 28.35
CA VAL A 695 -3.69 -9.88 29.30
C VAL A 695 -3.23 -9.09 30.54
N ASN A 696 -3.22 -7.76 30.50
CA ASN A 696 -2.77 -6.93 31.62
C ASN A 696 -3.56 -5.61 31.75
N ASP A 697 -3.44 -4.96 32.91
CA ASP A 697 -4.15 -3.71 33.20
C ASP A 697 -3.75 -2.57 32.25
N GLY A 698 -2.49 -2.49 31.84
CA GLY A 698 -2.00 -1.49 30.89
C GLY A 698 -2.70 -1.57 29.53
N GLN A 699 -3.04 -2.77 29.04
CA GLN A 699 -3.84 -2.95 27.83
C GLN A 699 -5.29 -2.49 28.02
N ARG A 700 -5.91 -2.83 29.17
CA ARG A 700 -7.26 -2.37 29.52
C ARG A 700 -7.32 -0.84 29.61
N GLN A 701 -6.28 -0.23 30.18
CA GLN A 701 -6.16 1.22 30.28
C GLN A 701 -5.95 1.90 28.91
N ARG A 702 -5.12 1.36 28.02
CA ARG A 702 -4.93 1.90 26.66
C ARG A 702 -6.17 1.75 25.76
N LEU A 703 -6.95 0.68 25.94
CA LEU A 703 -8.27 0.56 25.32
C LEU A 703 -9.20 1.66 25.83
N ALA A 704 -9.32 1.83 27.15
CA ALA A 704 -10.16 2.86 27.74
C ALA A 704 -9.74 4.28 27.29
N GLU A 705 -8.44 4.54 27.20
CA GLU A 705 -7.87 5.77 26.66
C GLU A 705 -8.26 6.02 25.20
N SER A 706 -8.07 5.02 24.34
CA SER A 706 -8.45 5.14 22.92
C SER A 706 -9.96 5.35 22.74
N ILE A 707 -10.79 4.76 23.61
CA ILE A 707 -12.22 5.04 23.66
C ILE A 707 -12.46 6.50 24.10
N PHE A 708 -12.04 6.92 25.30
CA PHE A 708 -12.42 8.23 25.83
C PHE A 708 -11.87 9.40 25.01
N LEU A 709 -10.67 9.27 24.42
CA LEU A 709 -10.12 10.30 23.53
C LEU A 709 -10.96 10.43 22.25
N SER A 710 -11.44 9.31 21.68
CA SER A 710 -12.34 9.34 20.53
C SER A 710 -13.72 9.92 20.83
N LEU A 711 -14.11 10.01 22.12
CA LEU A 711 -15.38 10.58 22.57
C LEU A 711 -15.34 12.09 22.81
N VAL A 712 -14.15 12.70 22.93
CA VAL A 712 -14.02 14.16 23.14
C VAL A 712 -14.77 15.00 22.08
N PRO A 713 -14.68 14.72 20.76
CA PRO A 713 -15.44 15.45 19.73
C PRO A 713 -16.88 14.94 19.51
N VAL A 714 -17.35 13.99 20.31
CA VAL A 714 -18.66 13.32 20.09
C VAL A 714 -19.79 14.08 20.79
N THR A 715 -20.97 14.14 20.15
CA THR A 715 -22.13 14.82 20.75
C THR A 715 -22.58 14.16 22.08
N PRO A 716 -23.04 14.94 23.08
CA PRO A 716 -23.41 14.39 24.40
C PRO A 716 -24.43 13.24 24.41
N PRO A 717 -25.48 13.21 23.53
CA PRO A 717 -26.40 12.07 23.48
C PRO A 717 -25.71 10.75 23.08
N VAL A 718 -24.75 10.82 22.15
CA VAL A 718 -23.99 9.65 21.69
C VAL A 718 -22.94 9.26 22.74
N GLN A 719 -22.23 10.23 23.34
CA GLN A 719 -21.33 9.96 24.50
C GLN A 719 -22.05 9.19 25.61
N LYS A 720 -23.27 9.62 25.98
CA LYS A 720 -24.08 8.92 27.00
C LYS A 720 -24.39 7.48 26.59
N ARG A 721 -24.75 7.23 25.31
CA ARG A 721 -25.04 5.88 24.81
C ARG A 721 -23.79 4.99 24.84
N VAL A 722 -22.63 5.51 24.46
CA VAL A 722 -21.34 4.78 24.55
C VAL A 722 -21.03 4.40 25.99
N LEU A 723 -21.12 5.35 26.94
CA LEU A 723 -20.90 5.07 28.36
C LEU A 723 -21.84 3.97 28.89
N THR A 724 -23.13 3.99 28.53
CA THR A 724 -24.07 2.92 28.89
C THR A 724 -23.58 1.55 28.38
N PHE A 725 -23.14 1.43 27.13
CA PHE A 725 -22.60 0.17 26.63
C PHE A 725 -21.30 -0.25 27.30
N MET A 726 -20.39 0.67 27.61
CA MET A 726 -19.16 0.34 28.33
C MET A 726 -19.45 -0.27 29.70
N TYR A 727 -20.42 0.30 30.45
CA TYR A 727 -20.87 -0.26 31.73
C TYR A 727 -21.60 -1.61 31.61
N LEU A 728 -22.37 -1.83 30.54
CA LEU A 728 -23.05 -3.11 30.28
C LEU A 728 -22.07 -4.23 29.86
N ILE A 729 -20.99 -3.88 29.16
CA ILE A 729 -19.89 -4.78 28.81
C ILE A 729 -19.11 -5.15 30.07
N ASP A 730 -18.58 -4.15 30.79
CA ASP A 730 -17.89 -4.35 32.06
C ASP A 730 -17.91 -3.09 32.96
N PRO A 731 -18.29 -3.20 34.25
CA PRO A 731 -18.29 -2.06 35.16
C PRO A 731 -16.93 -1.37 35.37
N ASP A 732 -15.80 -2.06 35.20
CA ASP A 732 -14.47 -1.44 35.25
C ASP A 732 -14.19 -0.63 33.99
N LEU A 733 -14.49 -1.18 32.80
CA LEU A 733 -14.38 -0.47 31.52
C LEU A 733 -15.22 0.81 31.51
N GLY A 734 -16.48 0.72 31.97
CA GLY A 734 -17.38 1.87 32.12
C GLY A 734 -16.78 2.99 32.98
N LYS A 735 -16.25 2.65 34.16
CA LYS A 735 -15.61 3.61 35.08
C LYS A 735 -14.38 4.29 34.48
N ARG A 736 -13.49 3.51 33.83
CA ARG A 736 -12.27 4.05 33.22
C ARG A 736 -12.57 5.03 32.09
N VAL A 737 -13.51 4.67 31.21
CA VAL A 737 -13.93 5.54 30.10
C VAL A 737 -14.63 6.79 30.64
N GLU A 738 -15.51 6.67 31.63
CA GLU A 738 -16.21 7.83 32.22
C GLU A 738 -15.25 8.80 32.89
N LEU A 739 -14.32 8.31 33.72
CA LEU A 739 -13.34 9.16 34.42
C LEU A 739 -12.39 9.85 33.43
N GLY A 740 -11.86 9.10 32.47
CA GLY A 740 -10.96 9.63 31.45
C GLY A 740 -11.65 10.68 30.55
N LEU A 741 -12.91 10.45 30.16
CA LEU A 741 -13.70 11.41 29.39
C LEU A 741 -13.94 12.71 30.17
N LYS A 742 -14.25 12.63 31.47
CA LYS A 742 -14.41 13.83 32.33
C LYS A 742 -13.13 14.67 32.36
N VAL A 743 -11.97 14.04 32.56
CA VAL A 743 -10.67 14.74 32.57
C VAL A 743 -10.35 15.33 31.19
N ALA A 744 -10.54 14.55 30.12
CA ALA A 744 -10.26 15.01 28.76
C ALA A 744 -11.13 16.21 28.34
N LEU A 745 -12.41 16.22 28.70
CA LEU A 745 -13.32 17.35 28.44
C LEU A 745 -12.98 18.60 29.26
N LEU A 746 -12.47 18.46 30.48
CA LEU A 746 -11.97 19.60 31.27
C LEU A 746 -10.72 20.22 30.63
N ASN A 747 -9.76 19.39 30.23
CA ASN A 747 -8.54 19.83 29.54
C ASN A 747 -8.85 20.50 28.20
N ALA A 748 -9.79 19.94 27.41
CA ALA A 748 -10.21 20.51 26.14
C ALA A 748 -10.84 21.90 26.30
N LYS A 749 -11.63 22.13 27.36
CA LYS A 749 -12.19 23.45 27.68
C LYS A 749 -11.12 24.44 28.10
N ALA A 750 -10.18 24.03 28.95
CA ALA A 750 -9.06 24.88 29.38
C ALA A 750 -8.25 25.40 28.18
N ASN A 751 -7.93 24.51 27.23
CA ASN A 751 -7.19 24.82 26.00
C ASN A 751 -7.99 25.62 24.95
N GLN A 752 -9.29 25.85 25.16
CA GLN A 752 -10.12 26.74 24.33
C GLN A 752 -10.32 28.12 24.98
N SER A 753 -9.92 28.27 26.25
CA SER A 753 -10.12 29.48 27.05
C SER A 753 -8.85 30.32 27.26
N GLY A 754 -7.73 29.91 26.65
CA GLY A 754 -6.46 30.63 26.60
C GLY A 754 -5.81 30.47 25.24
#